data_AF-A0A8B9YGL1-F1
#
_entry.id   AF-A0A8B9YGL1-F1
#
_cell.length_a   1.000
_cell.length_b   1.000
_cell.length_c   1.000
_cell.angle_alpha   90.00
_cell.angle_beta   90.00
_cell.angle_gamma   90.00
#
_symmetry.space_group_name_H-M   'P 1'
#
loop_
_entity.id
_entity.type
_entity.pdbx_description
1 polymer ?
#
loop_
_entity_poly.entity_id
_entity_poly.type
_entity_poly.pdbx_seq_one_letter_code
_entity_poly.pdbx_strand_id
1 'polypeptide(L)'
;MVTVGNFCEAEGPAGPVWAKGGLSPCFFFTLVPSILMALGALALVPAFPCRRPEGPGGADRVSWAAGPRVAPYVLQLLLATLQVALPLAGLVGRVGTAQGAPLPGYLFLASVLGTVASACGLAMLVTERSQALQKLAMGVWIKFRHSPGLLLLWTVSFAAENLALVSWNNPQWWWARANLSQQVPSTEGPPRSTWRDLGRKLRLLSGYLWPRGSPALQFVVLICLGLMGLERGLNVLVPIFYRDIVNLLTQKAPWNSLVWTVIIYVFLKFLQGGGTGSTGFVTNLRTFLWIRVQQFTSRQVELRLFSHLHELSLRWHLGRRTGEVLRIVDRGTSSVTGLLSYLVFNIIPTLADIIIGIVYFSMFFNAWFGLIVFLCMGFYLALTIVVTEWRTKFRRAMNMQENATRARAVDSLLNFETVKYYNAESYEVERYREAIIKYQSLEWKSNASLVLLNQTQNLVIGLGLLAGSLLCAYFVTEQKLQVGDFVLFGTYIIQLYMPLNWFGTYYRMIQTNFIDMENMFDLLKEKTEVKDLPGAGPLRFQRGQIEFENVHFSYTDGRETLQDVSFTVMPGQTLALVGPSGAGKSTVLRLLFRFYDISSGCIRIDGQDVSQVTQASLRSHIGVVPQDTVLFNDTIANNIRYGRITAGNDEVKAAAQAAGIHDTITAFPEGYDTQVGERGLKLSGGEKQRVAIARTILKAPDIVLLDEATSALDTHNERAIQASLAKVCANRTTIVVAHRLSTVVSADQILVIKDGRIVERGRHEALLSRGGVYADMWQLQQQGQEVPEDTKPQTKA
;
A
#
# COMPACT_ATOMS: atom_id res chain seq x y z
N MET A 1 -15.24 -3.22 40.78
CA MET A 1 -15.06 -4.68 40.98
C MET A 1 -15.92 -5.36 39.93
N VAL A 2 -15.35 -5.68 38.77
CA VAL A 2 -16.05 -6.42 37.70
C VAL A 2 -15.76 -7.87 37.94
N THR A 3 -16.78 -8.66 38.29
CA THR A 3 -16.68 -10.11 38.38
C THR A 3 -16.38 -10.65 36.99
N VAL A 4 -15.18 -11.23 36.82
CA VAL A 4 -14.76 -11.91 35.61
C VAL A 4 -15.56 -13.21 35.53
N GLY A 5 -16.58 -13.26 34.68
CA GLY A 5 -17.28 -14.51 34.35
C GLY A 5 -16.32 -15.46 33.64
N ASN A 6 -16.28 -16.72 34.09
CA ASN A 6 -15.43 -17.76 33.51
C ASN A 6 -15.84 -18.07 32.07
N PHE A 7 -14.86 -18.24 31.16
CA PHE A 7 -15.04 -18.44 29.71
C PHE A 7 -15.84 -19.70 29.28
N CYS A 8 -16.31 -20.52 30.22
CA CYS A 8 -17.17 -21.67 29.97
C CYS A 8 -18.15 -21.83 31.15
N GLU A 9 -19.33 -21.21 31.08
CA GLU A 9 -20.43 -21.62 31.96
C GLU A 9 -20.99 -22.97 31.50
N ALA A 10 -21.35 -23.81 32.47
CA ALA A 10 -21.61 -25.22 32.29
C ALA A 10 -22.90 -25.49 31.50
N GLU A 11 -22.77 -25.73 30.20
CA GLU A 11 -23.77 -26.48 29.44
C GLU A 11 -23.37 -27.96 29.41
N GLY A 12 -24.32 -28.83 29.76
CA GLY A 12 -24.11 -30.24 30.13
C GLY A 12 -23.57 -31.18 29.03
N PRO A 13 -23.88 -32.50 29.09
CA PRO A 13 -23.19 -33.53 28.30
C PRO A 13 -23.28 -33.26 26.79
N ALA A 14 -22.32 -33.75 26.00
CA ALA A 14 -22.01 -33.32 24.62
C ALA A 14 -23.16 -33.28 23.58
N GLY A 15 -24.32 -33.88 23.86
CA GLY A 15 -25.46 -33.98 22.93
C GLY A 15 -26.18 -32.66 22.62
N PRO A 16 -26.64 -31.86 23.60
CA PRO A 16 -27.49 -30.70 23.34
C PRO A 16 -26.73 -29.48 22.78
N VAL A 17 -25.44 -29.32 23.11
CA VAL A 17 -24.61 -28.18 22.67
C VAL A 17 -24.37 -28.21 21.16
N TRP A 18 -24.20 -29.40 20.58
CA TRP A 18 -24.02 -29.59 19.14
C TRP A 18 -25.25 -29.21 18.31
N ALA A 19 -26.45 -29.35 18.89
CA ALA A 19 -27.70 -29.23 18.15
C ALA A 19 -28.36 -27.84 18.20
N LYS A 20 -28.05 -26.98 19.19
CA LYS A 20 -28.80 -25.72 19.40
C LYS A 20 -27.98 -24.43 19.53
N GLY A 21 -26.65 -24.46 19.65
CA GLY A 21 -25.88 -23.29 20.12
C GLY A 21 -24.74 -22.77 19.25
N GLY A 22 -24.52 -23.27 18.02
CA GLY A 22 -23.34 -22.87 17.22
C GLY A 22 -21.99 -23.21 17.89
N LEU A 23 -20.87 -22.87 17.23
CA LEU A 23 -19.52 -23.10 17.77
C LEU A 23 -19.25 -22.11 18.91
N SER A 24 -19.43 -22.52 20.17
CA SER A 24 -19.02 -21.67 21.30
C SER A 24 -17.50 -21.45 21.29
N PRO A 25 -16.99 -20.28 21.73
CA PRO A 25 -15.55 -20.04 21.82
C PRO A 25 -14.83 -21.12 22.65
N CYS A 26 -15.45 -21.56 23.74
CA CYS A 26 -14.94 -22.65 24.59
C CYS A 26 -14.77 -23.97 23.80
N PHE A 27 -15.69 -24.31 22.91
CA PHE A 27 -15.61 -25.48 22.04
C PHE A 27 -14.48 -25.35 21.01
N PHE A 28 -14.32 -24.18 20.38
CA PHE A 28 -13.22 -23.95 19.42
C PHE A 28 -11.84 -24.02 20.09
N PHE A 29 -11.67 -23.38 21.25
CA PHE A 29 -10.41 -23.33 22.00
C PHE A 29 -10.02 -24.66 22.66
N THR A 30 -10.93 -25.63 22.74
CA THR A 30 -10.62 -26.96 23.30
C THR A 30 -10.52 -28.02 22.21
N LEU A 31 -11.42 -28.01 21.23
CA LEU A 31 -11.44 -29.02 20.16
C LEU A 31 -10.27 -28.86 19.20
N VAL A 32 -9.93 -27.64 18.79
CA VAL A 32 -8.86 -27.41 17.80
C VAL A 32 -7.49 -27.85 18.35
N PRO A 33 -7.07 -27.47 19.58
CA PRO A 33 -5.86 -28.02 20.18
C PRO A 33 -5.92 -29.54 20.35
N SER A 34 -7.07 -30.11 20.72
CA SER A 34 -7.22 -31.56 20.90
C SER A 34 -7.03 -32.34 19.60
N ILE A 35 -7.63 -31.86 18.50
CA ILE A 35 -7.50 -32.48 17.17
C ILE A 35 -6.07 -32.35 16.67
N LEU A 36 -5.46 -31.17 16.82
CA LEU A 36 -4.07 -30.94 16.42
C LEU A 36 -3.08 -31.81 17.22
N MET A 37 -3.26 -31.94 18.53
CA MET A 37 -2.44 -32.81 19.38
C MET A 37 -2.68 -34.30 19.11
N ALA A 38 -3.93 -34.70 18.79
CA ALA A 38 -4.25 -36.08 18.38
C ALA A 38 -3.61 -36.44 17.02
N LEU A 39 -3.62 -35.52 16.05
CA LEU A 39 -2.94 -35.69 14.77
C LEU A 39 -1.42 -35.74 14.95
N GLY A 40 -0.86 -34.91 15.84
CA GLY A 40 0.55 -34.96 16.23
C GLY A 40 0.93 -36.30 16.87
N ALA A 41 0.09 -36.83 17.76
CA ALA A 41 0.29 -38.15 18.38
C ALA A 41 0.18 -39.30 17.35
N LEU A 42 -0.80 -39.24 16.43
CA LEU A 42 -0.96 -40.21 15.34
C LEU A 42 0.25 -40.23 14.39
N ALA A 43 0.86 -39.07 14.13
CA ALA A 43 2.08 -38.98 13.33
C ALA A 43 3.30 -39.64 14.00
N LEU A 44 3.28 -39.82 15.33
CA LEU A 44 4.36 -40.47 16.08
C LEU A 44 4.25 -41.99 16.15
N VAL A 45 3.04 -42.54 16.03
CA VAL A 45 2.77 -44.00 16.03
C VAL A 45 3.61 -44.77 15.00
N PRO A 46 3.76 -44.34 13.72
CA PRO A 46 4.61 -45.05 12.77
C PRO A 46 6.13 -44.85 13.00
N ALA A 47 6.53 -43.83 13.76
CA ALA A 47 7.95 -43.53 14.01
C ALA A 47 8.56 -44.35 15.17
N PHE A 48 7.73 -44.85 16.10
CA PHE A 48 8.16 -45.56 17.30
C PHE A 48 8.71 -46.98 17.04
N PRO A 49 8.11 -47.82 16.17
CA PRO A 49 8.60 -49.18 15.91
C PRO A 49 9.93 -49.24 15.14
N CYS A 50 10.23 -48.24 14.30
CA CYS A 50 11.44 -48.20 13.47
C CYS A 50 12.73 -47.87 14.25
N ARG A 51 12.64 -47.67 15.57
CA ARG A 51 13.74 -47.17 16.41
C ARG A 51 13.92 -47.97 17.71
N ARG A 52 13.58 -49.27 17.70
CA ARG A 52 13.98 -50.16 18.80
C ARG A 52 15.51 -50.14 18.96
N PRO A 53 16.03 -50.04 20.20
CA PRO A 53 17.46 -50.16 20.43
C PRO A 53 17.92 -51.56 20.03
N GLU A 54 18.96 -51.65 19.20
CA GLU A 54 19.71 -52.91 19.04
C GLU A 54 20.26 -53.29 20.42
N GLY A 55 20.25 -54.59 20.72
CA GLY A 55 20.54 -55.14 22.04
C GLY A 55 21.92 -54.78 22.60
N PRO A 56 22.18 -55.10 23.89
CA PRO A 56 23.32 -54.57 24.63
C PRO A 56 24.64 -55.21 24.17
N GLY A 57 25.27 -54.59 23.18
CA GLY A 57 26.65 -54.88 22.77
C GLY A 57 27.57 -53.75 23.22
N GLY A 58 28.15 -53.89 24.42
CA GLY A 58 29.40 -53.27 24.87
C GLY A 58 29.64 -51.80 24.51
N ALA A 59 29.04 -50.86 25.25
CA ALA A 59 29.58 -49.51 25.42
C ALA A 59 29.07 -48.90 26.73
N ASP A 60 29.43 -49.51 27.85
CA ASP A 60 29.40 -48.81 29.13
C ASP A 60 30.42 -47.65 29.08
N ARG A 61 29.99 -46.49 29.59
CA ARG A 61 30.79 -45.29 29.96
C ARG A 61 30.91 -44.14 28.95
N VAL A 62 29.80 -43.65 28.41
CA VAL A 62 29.70 -42.21 28.11
C VAL A 62 28.78 -41.58 29.15
N SER A 63 29.33 -40.69 29.99
CA SER A 63 28.53 -40.00 31.00
C SER A 63 27.46 -39.16 30.32
N TRP A 64 26.26 -39.07 30.91
CA TRP A 64 25.13 -38.29 30.37
C TRP A 64 25.49 -36.81 30.09
N ALA A 65 26.58 -36.31 30.68
CA ALA A 65 27.10 -34.96 30.52
C ALA A 65 28.12 -34.79 29.38
N ALA A 66 28.48 -35.84 28.64
CA ALA A 66 29.43 -35.73 27.54
C ALA A 66 28.72 -35.35 26.22
N GLY A 67 29.00 -34.15 25.70
CA GLY A 67 28.55 -33.69 24.38
C GLY A 67 28.48 -32.16 24.26
N PRO A 68 28.64 -31.56 23.06
CA PRO A 68 28.74 -30.11 22.89
C PRO A 68 27.45 -29.31 23.11
N ARG A 69 26.32 -29.94 23.49
CA ARG A 69 24.99 -29.32 23.61
C ARG A 69 24.17 -29.80 24.82
N VAL A 70 24.79 -29.95 26.00
CA VAL A 70 24.10 -30.42 27.21
C VAL A 70 23.08 -29.42 27.72
N ALA A 71 23.46 -28.15 27.91
CA ALA A 71 22.59 -27.10 28.44
C ALA A 71 21.28 -26.89 27.64
N PRO A 72 21.28 -26.74 26.30
CA PRO A 72 20.03 -26.56 25.55
C PRO A 72 19.14 -27.79 25.59
N TYR A 73 19.71 -29.00 25.68
CA TYR A 73 18.89 -30.20 25.84
C TYR A 73 18.30 -30.32 27.25
N VAL A 74 19.03 -29.98 28.31
CA VAL A 74 18.48 -29.99 29.68
C VAL A 74 17.31 -29.01 29.75
N LEU A 75 17.43 -27.83 29.13
CA LEU A 75 16.33 -26.89 28.96
C LEU A 75 15.15 -27.51 28.18
N GLN A 76 15.41 -28.16 27.04
CA GLN A 76 14.36 -28.86 26.27
C GLN A 76 13.67 -29.97 27.06
N LEU A 77 14.42 -30.72 27.87
CA LEU A 77 13.89 -31.79 28.72
C LEU A 77 13.00 -31.21 29.81
N LEU A 78 13.44 -30.14 30.48
CA LEU A 78 12.64 -29.43 31.49
C LEU A 78 11.36 -28.82 30.91
N LEU A 79 11.44 -28.23 29.71
CA LEU A 79 10.26 -27.68 29.03
C LEU A 79 9.31 -28.80 28.61
N ALA A 80 9.82 -29.90 28.08
CA ALA A 80 9.00 -31.05 27.69
C ALA A 80 8.33 -31.73 28.88
N THR A 81 9.02 -31.88 30.03
CA THR A 81 8.40 -32.43 31.25
C THR A 81 7.34 -31.49 31.81
N LEU A 82 7.59 -30.17 31.81
CA LEU A 82 6.60 -29.18 32.21
C LEU A 82 5.36 -29.22 31.32
N GLN A 83 5.53 -29.43 30.01
CA GLN A 83 4.44 -29.50 29.03
C GLN A 83 3.60 -30.78 29.14
N VAL A 84 4.12 -31.84 29.76
CA VAL A 84 3.33 -33.02 30.16
C VAL A 84 2.50 -32.73 31.41
N ALA A 85 3.04 -31.96 32.36
CA ALA A 85 2.38 -31.67 33.63
C ALA A 85 1.28 -30.60 33.52
N LEU A 86 1.44 -29.62 32.62
CA LEU A 86 0.55 -28.45 32.49
C LEU A 86 -0.93 -28.79 32.25
N PRO A 87 -1.29 -29.70 31.31
CA PRO A 87 -2.70 -30.01 31.02
C PRO A 87 -3.41 -30.71 32.18
N LEU A 88 -2.69 -31.50 32.97
CA LEU A 88 -3.20 -32.17 34.17
C LEU A 88 -3.38 -31.17 35.32
N ALA A 89 -2.40 -30.29 35.55
CA ALA A 89 -2.51 -29.24 36.55
C ALA A 89 -3.67 -28.28 36.24
N GLY A 90 -3.86 -27.92 34.97
CA GLY A 90 -4.99 -27.12 34.50
C GLY A 90 -6.35 -27.79 34.71
N LEU A 91 -6.43 -29.11 34.52
CA LEU A 91 -7.64 -29.89 34.80
C LEU A 91 -7.96 -29.89 36.30
N VAL A 92 -6.98 -30.18 37.15
CA VAL A 92 -7.14 -30.19 38.61
C VAL A 92 -7.54 -28.81 39.15
N GLY A 93 -6.90 -27.74 38.66
CA GLY A 93 -7.25 -26.37 39.04
C GLY A 93 -8.71 -26.03 38.70
N ARG A 94 -9.19 -26.47 37.52
CA ARG A 94 -10.58 -26.23 37.09
C ARG A 94 -11.60 -27.08 37.86
N VAL A 95 -11.26 -28.33 38.19
CA VAL A 95 -12.07 -29.19 39.07
C VAL A 95 -12.23 -28.53 40.45
N GLY A 96 -11.16 -27.97 41.01
CA GLY A 96 -11.19 -27.27 42.30
C GLY A 96 -12.06 -26.01 42.31
N THR A 97 -12.13 -25.29 41.19
CA THR A 97 -12.97 -24.09 41.05
C THR A 97 -14.42 -24.36 40.67
N ALA A 98 -14.77 -25.60 40.29
CA ALA A 98 -16.05 -25.90 39.65
C ALA A 98 -17.28 -25.95 40.58
N GLN A 99 -17.14 -25.78 41.89
CA GLN A 99 -18.25 -25.73 42.88
C GLN A 99 -19.39 -26.77 42.65
N GLY A 100 -19.07 -27.99 42.19
CA GLY A 100 -20.05 -29.06 41.96
C GLY A 100 -20.74 -29.09 40.59
N ALA A 101 -20.38 -28.21 39.64
CA ALA A 101 -20.90 -28.25 38.27
C ALA A 101 -20.26 -29.38 37.44
N PRO A 102 -21.00 -30.04 36.52
CA PRO A 102 -20.44 -31.08 35.65
C PRO A 102 -19.42 -30.48 34.67
N LEU A 103 -18.21 -31.04 34.65
CA LEU A 103 -17.16 -30.62 33.73
C LEU A 103 -17.50 -31.03 32.29
N PRO A 104 -17.24 -30.16 31.29
CA PRO A 104 -17.51 -30.52 29.89
C PRO A 104 -16.62 -31.68 29.44
N GLY A 105 -17.22 -32.75 28.88
CA GLY A 105 -16.50 -33.96 28.50
C GLY A 105 -15.36 -33.75 27.48
N TYR A 106 -15.46 -32.71 26.65
CA TYR A 106 -14.41 -32.35 25.70
C TYR A 106 -13.16 -31.76 26.36
N LEU A 107 -13.29 -31.11 27.53
CA LEU A 107 -12.16 -30.57 28.29
C LEU A 107 -11.32 -31.70 28.89
N PHE A 108 -11.99 -32.72 29.42
CA PHE A 108 -11.31 -33.93 29.90
C PHE A 108 -10.58 -34.65 28.76
N LEU A 109 -11.25 -34.84 27.62
CA LEU A 109 -10.65 -35.45 26.44
C LEU A 109 -9.42 -34.65 25.94
N ALA A 110 -9.51 -33.33 25.94
CA ALA A 110 -8.41 -32.43 25.57
C ALA A 110 -7.19 -32.58 26.47
N SER A 111 -7.39 -32.55 27.79
CA SER A 111 -6.31 -32.71 28.77
C SER A 111 -5.65 -34.09 28.67
N VAL A 112 -6.42 -35.15 28.47
CA VAL A 112 -5.88 -36.51 28.31
C VAL A 112 -5.07 -36.63 27.01
N LEU A 113 -5.62 -36.22 25.88
CA LEU A 113 -4.92 -36.29 24.59
C LEU A 113 -3.67 -35.40 24.56
N GLY A 114 -3.74 -34.21 25.14
CA GLY A 114 -2.59 -33.30 25.28
C GLY A 114 -1.47 -33.91 26.12
N THR A 115 -1.81 -34.53 27.26
CA THR A 115 -0.84 -35.19 28.13
C THR A 115 -0.17 -36.38 27.45
N VAL A 116 -0.94 -37.22 26.76
CA VAL A 116 -0.43 -38.38 26.03
C VAL A 116 0.50 -37.95 24.89
N ALA A 117 0.10 -36.94 24.10
CA ALA A 117 0.92 -36.42 23.00
C ALA A 117 2.25 -35.83 23.51
N SER A 118 2.21 -35.02 24.59
CA SER A 118 3.41 -34.46 25.22
C SER A 118 4.32 -35.56 25.80
N ALA A 119 3.74 -36.62 26.39
CA ALA A 119 4.50 -37.73 26.95
C ALA A 119 5.21 -38.55 25.84
N CYS A 120 4.55 -38.75 24.70
CA CYS A 120 5.16 -39.36 23.52
C CYS A 120 6.32 -38.50 22.97
N GLY A 121 6.15 -37.17 22.93
CA GLY A 121 7.22 -36.24 22.54
C GLY A 121 8.44 -36.30 23.45
N LEU A 122 8.23 -36.37 24.76
CA LEU A 122 9.29 -36.52 25.76
C LEU A 122 10.03 -37.86 25.60
N ALA A 123 9.30 -38.96 25.42
CA ALA A 123 9.90 -40.28 25.19
C ALA A 123 10.74 -40.32 23.90
N MET A 124 10.29 -39.63 22.84
CA MET A 124 11.02 -39.53 21.59
C MET A 124 12.29 -38.68 21.72
N LEU A 125 12.24 -37.58 22.49
CA LEU A 125 13.42 -36.75 22.77
C LEU A 125 14.52 -37.54 23.50
N VAL A 126 14.13 -38.36 24.49
CA VAL A 126 15.06 -39.21 25.26
C VAL A 126 15.66 -40.31 24.39
N THR A 127 14.85 -40.96 23.55
CA THR A 127 15.33 -42.03 22.64
C THR A 127 16.24 -41.49 21.52
N GLU A 128 15.99 -40.29 21.00
CA GLU A 128 16.89 -39.66 20.03
C GLU A 128 18.25 -39.32 20.65
N ARG A 129 18.27 -38.86 21.91
CA ARG A 129 19.53 -38.58 22.62
C ARG A 129 20.30 -39.86 22.95
N SER A 130 19.63 -40.92 23.41
CA SER A 130 20.32 -42.19 23.69
C SER A 130 20.94 -42.80 22.44
N GLN A 131 20.24 -42.76 21.29
CA GLN A 131 20.79 -43.19 20.00
C GLN A 131 21.96 -42.31 19.53
N ALA A 132 21.88 -40.99 19.70
CA ALA A 132 22.98 -40.10 19.34
C ALA A 132 24.23 -40.35 20.20
N LEU A 133 24.05 -40.63 21.50
CA LEU A 133 25.14 -41.01 22.41
C LEU A 133 25.75 -42.36 22.04
N GLN A 134 24.96 -43.36 21.66
CA GLN A 134 25.46 -44.65 21.16
C GLN A 134 26.28 -44.47 19.87
N LYS A 135 25.82 -43.65 18.92
CA LYS A 135 26.56 -43.40 17.67
C LYS A 135 27.84 -42.60 17.88
N LEU A 136 27.85 -41.69 18.86
CA LEU A 136 29.07 -41.01 19.32
C LEU A 136 30.06 -41.97 20.00
N ALA A 137 29.57 -42.91 20.81
CA ALA A 137 30.39 -43.96 21.42
C ALA A 137 31.03 -44.89 20.36
N MET A 138 30.35 -45.08 19.21
CA MET A 138 30.87 -45.79 18.05
C MET A 138 31.80 -44.95 17.15
N GLY A 139 32.17 -43.73 17.55
CA GLY A 139 33.11 -42.86 16.82
C GLY A 139 32.55 -42.20 15.55
N VAL A 140 31.24 -42.30 15.29
CA VAL A 140 30.59 -41.72 14.10
C VAL A 140 30.19 -40.28 14.36
N TRP A 141 30.78 -39.33 13.63
CA TRP A 141 30.43 -37.90 13.73
C TRP A 141 29.08 -37.62 13.04
N ILE A 142 28.06 -37.19 13.80
CA ILE A 142 26.72 -36.90 13.28
C ILE A 142 26.33 -35.47 13.63
N LYS A 143 25.80 -34.74 12.64
CA LYS A 143 25.19 -33.43 12.86
C LYS A 143 23.88 -33.62 13.61
N PHE A 144 23.83 -33.26 14.89
CA PHE A 144 22.61 -33.33 15.72
C PHE A 144 21.44 -32.61 15.03
N ARG A 145 20.45 -33.39 14.57
CA ARG A 145 19.19 -32.92 14.01
C ARG A 145 18.06 -33.73 14.65
N HIS A 146 17.04 -33.04 15.16
CA HIS A 146 15.80 -33.67 15.62
C HIS A 146 15.06 -34.30 14.44
N SER A 147 14.28 -35.36 14.70
CA SER A 147 13.43 -35.90 13.64
C SER A 147 12.40 -34.89 13.15
N PRO A 148 12.00 -35.00 11.88
CA PRO A 148 10.87 -34.24 11.34
C PRO A 148 9.58 -34.44 12.15
N GLY A 149 9.36 -35.64 12.72
CA GLY A 149 8.21 -35.92 13.57
C GLY A 149 8.22 -35.17 14.90
N LEU A 150 9.38 -35.10 15.56
CA LEU A 150 9.53 -34.30 16.77
C LEU A 150 9.35 -32.80 16.46
N LEU A 151 9.99 -32.30 15.40
CA LEU A 151 9.84 -30.89 14.98
C LEU A 151 8.38 -30.55 14.65
N LEU A 152 7.67 -31.43 13.93
CA LEU A 152 6.26 -31.27 13.64
C LEU A 152 5.44 -31.19 14.93
N LEU A 153 5.65 -32.11 15.88
CA LEU A 153 4.96 -32.08 17.17
C LEU A 153 5.19 -30.75 17.90
N TRP A 154 6.44 -30.29 18.02
CA TRP A 154 6.74 -29.02 18.68
C TRP A 154 6.13 -27.81 17.96
N THR A 155 6.11 -27.80 16.62
CA THR A 155 5.46 -26.72 15.86
C THR A 155 3.94 -26.72 16.04
N VAL A 156 3.32 -27.91 16.10
CA VAL A 156 1.88 -28.05 16.30
C VAL A 156 1.48 -27.70 17.73
N SER A 157 2.24 -28.15 18.75
CA SER A 157 2.01 -27.79 20.14
C SER A 157 2.23 -26.29 20.39
N PHE A 158 3.26 -25.69 19.78
CA PHE A 158 3.48 -24.25 19.84
C PHE A 158 2.32 -23.49 19.17
N ALA A 159 1.86 -23.93 17.99
CA ALA A 159 0.73 -23.31 17.31
C ALA A 159 -0.59 -23.44 18.11
N ALA A 160 -0.81 -24.58 18.76
CA ALA A 160 -2.00 -24.83 19.57
C ALA A 160 -2.07 -23.93 20.81
N GLU A 161 -0.96 -23.76 21.53
CA GLU A 161 -0.88 -22.89 22.72
C GLU A 161 -0.89 -21.40 22.35
N ASN A 162 -0.26 -21.01 21.23
CA ASN A 162 -0.24 -19.61 20.81
C ASN A 162 -1.54 -19.16 20.14
N LEU A 163 -2.39 -20.08 19.65
CA LEU A 163 -3.74 -19.73 19.18
C LEU A 163 -4.58 -19.08 20.28
N ALA A 164 -4.38 -19.51 21.54
CA ALA A 164 -5.00 -18.91 22.71
C ALA A 164 -4.41 -17.53 23.02
N LEU A 165 -3.07 -17.36 22.95
CA LEU A 165 -2.39 -16.07 23.16
C LEU A 165 -2.75 -15.01 22.11
N VAL A 166 -2.87 -15.39 20.84
CA VAL A 166 -3.32 -14.50 19.75
C VAL A 166 -4.76 -14.01 19.96
N SER A 167 -5.55 -14.76 20.73
CA SER A 167 -6.95 -14.43 21.04
C SER A 167 -7.16 -13.76 22.40
N TRP A 168 -6.16 -13.76 23.28
CA TRP A 168 -6.32 -13.38 24.69
C TRP A 168 -6.60 -11.88 24.89
N ASN A 169 -6.52 -11.04 23.85
CA ASN A 169 -6.93 -9.63 23.99
C ASN A 169 -7.35 -8.91 22.70
N ASN A 170 -8.08 -9.55 21.77
CA ASN A 170 -8.35 -8.91 20.47
C ASN A 170 -9.84 -8.69 20.13
N PRO A 171 -10.39 -7.50 20.46
CA PRO A 171 -11.50 -6.91 19.72
C PRO A 171 -11.06 -6.01 18.56
N GLN A 172 -9.79 -5.62 18.45
CA GLN A 172 -9.24 -4.79 17.37
C GLN A 172 -7.71 -4.86 17.40
N TRP A 173 -7.02 -5.20 16.30
CA TRP A 173 -5.61 -4.85 16.13
C TRP A 173 -5.31 -4.18 14.78
N TRP A 174 -4.58 -3.08 14.90
CA TRP A 174 -4.62 -1.85 14.09
C TRP A 174 -3.19 -1.33 13.78
N TRP A 175 -2.18 -2.20 13.79
CA TRP A 175 -0.79 -1.83 13.53
C TRP A 175 -0.29 -2.16 12.10
N ALA A 176 -1.20 -2.45 11.17
CA ALA A 176 -0.89 -2.40 9.74
C ALA A 176 -1.05 -0.96 9.20
N ARG A 177 0.00 -0.17 9.44
CA ARG A 177 0.35 1.13 8.85
C ARG A 177 -0.25 2.39 9.51
N ALA A 178 0.63 3.03 10.28
CA ALA A 178 0.55 4.44 10.64
C ALA A 178 1.35 5.31 9.65
N ASN A 179 0.78 6.50 9.40
CA ASN A 179 1.38 7.79 9.00
C ASN A 179 1.39 8.16 7.50
N LEU A 180 0.92 9.35 7.08
CA LEU A 180 0.29 10.50 7.77
C LEU A 180 -0.26 11.49 6.72
N SER A 181 -1.29 12.27 7.07
CA SER A 181 -1.68 13.61 6.56
C SER A 181 -2.06 13.80 5.08
N GLN A 182 -3.09 14.54 4.65
CA GLN A 182 -4.34 15.08 5.20
C GLN A 182 -5.00 15.91 4.07
N GLN A 183 -6.34 15.98 4.09
CA GLN A 183 -7.23 17.07 3.59
C GLN A 183 -7.50 17.21 2.06
N VAL A 184 -8.70 16.90 1.51
CA VAL A 184 -9.99 17.69 1.39
C VAL A 184 -10.07 18.31 -0.03
N PRO A 185 -11.21 18.68 -0.63
CA PRO A 185 -12.53 18.05 -0.79
C PRO A 185 -12.66 17.40 -2.20
N SER A 186 -13.63 16.50 -2.42
CA SER A 186 -14.02 16.19 -3.79
C SER A 186 -14.74 17.41 -4.37
N THR A 187 -14.14 18.07 -5.35
CA THR A 187 -14.84 18.98 -6.25
C THR A 187 -15.97 18.21 -6.93
N GLU A 188 -17.18 18.33 -6.37
CA GLU A 188 -18.40 17.83 -6.97
C GLU A 188 -18.71 18.65 -8.22
N GLY A 189 -18.28 18.15 -9.37
CA GLY A 189 -19.02 18.39 -10.61
C GLY A 189 -20.35 17.61 -10.55
N PRO A 190 -21.43 18.11 -11.19
CA PRO A 190 -22.73 17.44 -11.18
C PRO A 190 -22.61 16.02 -11.75
N PRO A 191 -23.51 15.09 -11.39
CA PRO A 191 -23.41 13.68 -11.76
C PRO A 191 -23.57 13.56 -13.28
N ARG A 192 -22.45 13.48 -14.00
CA ARG A 192 -22.45 12.94 -15.35
C ARG A 192 -22.60 11.43 -15.20
N SER A 193 -23.66 10.87 -15.76
CA SER A 193 -23.95 9.43 -15.73
C SER A 193 -22.69 8.62 -16.02
N THR A 194 -22.26 7.79 -15.06
CA THR A 194 -21.09 6.90 -15.14
C THR A 194 -21.12 6.02 -16.40
N TRP A 195 -22.32 5.77 -16.93
CA TRP A 195 -22.57 4.91 -18.07
C TRP A 195 -22.52 5.62 -19.42
N ARG A 196 -22.49 6.97 -19.46
CA ARG A 196 -22.17 7.69 -20.69
C ARG A 196 -20.70 7.41 -21.04
N ASP A 197 -20.45 7.10 -22.31
CA ASP A 197 -19.13 6.76 -22.87
C ASP A 197 -18.47 5.47 -22.33
N LEU A 198 -19.23 4.53 -21.75
CA LEU A 198 -18.73 3.23 -21.29
C LEU A 198 -17.89 2.51 -22.37
N GLY A 199 -18.35 2.54 -23.63
CA GLY A 199 -17.65 1.92 -24.76
C GLY A 199 -16.28 2.54 -25.04
N ARG A 200 -16.14 3.86 -24.91
CA ARG A 200 -14.84 4.55 -25.06
C ARG A 200 -13.92 4.23 -23.89
N LYS A 201 -14.45 4.23 -22.66
CA LYS A 201 -13.70 3.89 -21.44
C LYS A 201 -13.20 2.43 -21.46
N LEU A 202 -14.05 1.49 -21.88
CA LEU A 202 -13.68 0.08 -22.08
C LEU A 202 -12.65 -0.12 -23.19
N ARG A 203 -12.77 0.63 -24.29
CA ARG A 203 -11.77 0.58 -25.39
C ARG A 203 -10.40 1.06 -24.92
N LEU A 204 -10.35 2.13 -24.12
CA LEU A 204 -9.09 2.60 -23.51
C LEU A 204 -8.50 1.53 -22.60
N LEU A 205 -9.32 0.92 -21.73
CA LEU A 205 -8.90 -0.17 -20.84
C LEU A 205 -8.38 -1.39 -21.60
N SER A 206 -8.98 -1.75 -22.73
CA SER A 206 -8.57 -2.90 -23.54
C SER A 206 -7.09 -2.83 -23.98
N GLY A 207 -6.55 -1.62 -24.18
CA GLY A 207 -5.14 -1.41 -24.51
C GLY A 207 -4.16 -1.69 -23.37
N TYR A 208 -4.61 -1.60 -22.11
CA TYR A 208 -3.83 -1.88 -20.89
C TYR A 208 -4.04 -3.31 -20.35
N LEU A 209 -5.16 -3.90 -20.73
CA LEU A 209 -5.59 -5.27 -20.44
C LEU A 209 -4.69 -6.32 -21.09
N TRP A 210 -4.25 -6.02 -22.31
CA TRP A 210 -3.37 -6.88 -23.07
C TRP A 210 -1.91 -6.58 -22.70
N PRO A 211 -1.17 -7.52 -22.07
CA PRO A 211 0.23 -7.31 -21.76
C PRO A 211 1.06 -7.28 -23.05
N ARG A 212 1.20 -6.07 -23.62
CA ARG A 212 2.05 -5.82 -24.79
C ARG A 212 3.52 -5.96 -24.35
N GLY A 213 4.26 -6.80 -25.05
CA GLY A 213 5.69 -7.02 -24.82
C GLY A 213 6.09 -8.38 -24.25
N SER A 214 5.16 -9.25 -23.83
CA SER A 214 5.52 -10.64 -23.47
C SER A 214 4.47 -11.67 -23.93
N PRO A 215 4.83 -12.58 -24.86
CA PRO A 215 3.88 -13.59 -25.37
C PRO A 215 3.48 -14.59 -24.27
N ALA A 216 4.35 -14.84 -23.29
CA ALA A 216 4.04 -15.71 -22.16
C ALA A 216 2.87 -15.17 -21.30
N LEU A 217 2.82 -13.87 -21.01
CA LEU A 217 1.71 -13.29 -20.25
C LEU A 217 0.41 -13.25 -21.08
N GLN A 218 0.50 -13.06 -22.39
CA GLN A 218 -0.67 -13.14 -23.28
C GLN A 218 -1.27 -14.54 -23.28
N PHE A 219 -0.43 -15.58 -23.31
CA PHE A 219 -0.87 -16.96 -23.18
C PHE A 219 -1.52 -17.24 -21.81
N VAL A 220 -0.98 -16.69 -20.72
CA VAL A 220 -1.60 -16.78 -19.39
C VAL A 220 -3.00 -16.15 -19.37
N VAL A 221 -3.20 -15.00 -20.03
CA VAL A 221 -4.53 -14.38 -20.15
C VAL A 221 -5.51 -15.31 -20.87
N LEU A 222 -5.09 -15.95 -21.97
CA LEU A 222 -5.91 -16.93 -22.69
C LEU A 222 -6.26 -18.15 -21.81
N ILE A 223 -5.31 -18.65 -21.03
CA ILE A 223 -5.57 -19.73 -20.05
C ILE A 223 -6.60 -19.28 -19.03
N CYS A 224 -6.49 -18.06 -18.49
CA CYS A 224 -7.45 -17.53 -17.52
C CYS A 224 -8.87 -17.43 -18.10
N LEU A 225 -9.00 -17.03 -19.37
CA LEU A 225 -10.28 -17.03 -20.08
C LEU A 225 -10.82 -18.45 -20.31
N GLY A 226 -9.94 -19.41 -20.65
CA GLY A 226 -10.30 -20.83 -20.77
C GLY A 226 -10.78 -21.42 -19.44
N LEU A 227 -10.08 -21.15 -18.33
CA LEU A 227 -10.48 -21.56 -16.98
C LEU A 227 -11.79 -20.92 -16.55
N MET A 228 -12.05 -19.67 -16.97
CA MET A 228 -13.33 -19.01 -16.74
C MET A 228 -14.47 -19.73 -17.47
N GLY A 229 -14.27 -20.13 -18.73
CA GLY A 229 -15.24 -20.95 -19.47
C GLY A 229 -15.48 -22.31 -18.81
N LEU A 230 -14.41 -22.98 -18.37
CA LEU A 230 -14.49 -24.24 -17.62
C LEU A 230 -15.30 -24.10 -16.32
N GLU A 231 -15.10 -23.03 -15.57
CA GLU A 231 -15.85 -22.72 -14.34
C GLU A 231 -17.36 -22.63 -14.60
N ARG A 232 -17.78 -22.04 -15.74
CA ARG A 232 -19.21 -21.99 -16.12
C ARG A 232 -19.77 -23.38 -16.43
N GLY A 233 -18.99 -24.21 -17.12
CA GLY A 233 -19.36 -25.61 -17.37
C GLY A 233 -19.54 -26.40 -16.08
N LEU A 234 -18.58 -26.28 -15.16
CA LEU A 234 -18.64 -26.91 -13.83
C LEU A 234 -19.86 -26.44 -13.02
N ASN A 235 -20.20 -25.16 -13.11
CA ASN A 235 -21.37 -24.58 -12.46
C ASN A 235 -22.70 -25.21 -12.89
N VAL A 236 -22.80 -25.70 -14.13
CA VAL A 236 -23.97 -26.41 -14.64
C VAL A 236 -23.91 -27.89 -14.30
N LEU A 237 -22.73 -28.51 -14.43
CA LEU A 237 -22.55 -29.95 -14.26
C LEU A 237 -22.76 -30.40 -12.81
N VAL A 238 -22.30 -29.65 -11.82
CA VAL A 238 -22.37 -30.07 -10.41
C VAL A 238 -23.82 -30.34 -9.94
N PRO A 239 -24.80 -29.43 -10.16
CA PRO A 239 -26.20 -29.72 -9.84
C PRO A 239 -26.79 -30.90 -10.61
N ILE A 240 -26.37 -31.13 -11.87
CA ILE A 240 -26.83 -32.26 -12.69
C ILE A 240 -26.39 -33.59 -12.09
N PHE A 241 -25.11 -33.73 -11.76
CA PHE A 241 -24.61 -34.94 -11.10
C PHE A 241 -25.24 -35.13 -9.72
N TYR A 242 -25.57 -34.05 -9.01
CA TYR A 242 -26.28 -34.16 -7.74
C TYR A 242 -27.70 -34.70 -7.91
N ARG A 243 -28.44 -34.27 -8.94
CA ARG A 243 -29.70 -34.90 -9.34
C ARG A 243 -29.53 -36.37 -9.63
N ASP A 244 -28.53 -36.72 -10.45
CA ASP A 244 -28.37 -38.09 -10.92
C ASP A 244 -28.08 -39.05 -9.74
N ILE A 245 -27.34 -38.61 -8.72
CA ILE A 245 -27.15 -39.34 -7.45
C ILE A 245 -28.50 -39.60 -6.75
N VAL A 246 -29.35 -38.57 -6.63
CA VAL A 246 -30.66 -38.69 -5.97
C VAL A 246 -31.58 -39.63 -6.76
N ASN A 247 -31.56 -39.56 -8.08
CA ASN A 247 -32.36 -40.44 -8.95
C ASN A 247 -31.89 -41.91 -8.85
N LEU A 248 -30.57 -42.16 -8.88
CA LEU A 248 -30.00 -43.50 -8.71
C LEU A 248 -30.32 -44.12 -7.34
N LEU A 249 -30.28 -43.30 -6.27
CA LEU A 249 -30.68 -43.71 -4.92
C LEU A 249 -32.17 -44.08 -4.86
N THR A 250 -33.02 -43.29 -5.51
CA THR A 250 -34.48 -43.51 -5.53
C THR A 250 -34.84 -44.78 -6.31
N GLN A 251 -34.14 -45.06 -7.41
CA GLN A 251 -34.36 -46.24 -8.25
C GLN A 251 -33.67 -47.52 -7.74
N LYS A 252 -32.94 -47.46 -6.61
CA LYS A 252 -32.15 -48.59 -6.06
C LYS A 252 -31.19 -49.20 -7.09
N ALA A 253 -30.48 -48.34 -7.83
CA ALA A 253 -29.53 -48.71 -8.85
C ALA A 253 -28.34 -49.54 -8.32
N PRO A 254 -27.63 -50.32 -9.16
CA PRO A 254 -26.49 -51.12 -8.74
C PRO A 254 -25.37 -50.26 -8.14
N TRP A 255 -24.78 -50.74 -7.04
CA TRP A 255 -23.77 -50.04 -6.23
C TRP A 255 -22.61 -49.45 -7.06
N ASN A 256 -22.13 -50.18 -8.07
CA ASN A 256 -21.04 -49.72 -8.94
C ASN A 256 -21.37 -48.41 -9.65
N SER A 257 -22.60 -48.26 -10.17
CA SER A 257 -23.03 -47.05 -10.88
C SER A 257 -23.08 -45.84 -9.93
N LEU A 258 -23.57 -46.05 -8.71
CA LEU A 258 -23.69 -45.02 -7.70
C LEU A 258 -22.32 -44.52 -7.21
N VAL A 259 -21.39 -45.43 -6.95
CA VAL A 259 -20.02 -45.08 -6.50
C VAL A 259 -19.31 -44.20 -7.53
N TRP A 260 -19.36 -44.56 -8.82
CA TRP A 260 -18.72 -43.76 -9.86
C TRP A 260 -19.33 -42.36 -9.98
N THR A 261 -20.66 -42.23 -9.95
CA THR A 261 -21.34 -40.93 -10.01
C THR A 261 -21.00 -40.05 -8.80
N VAL A 262 -20.91 -40.63 -7.60
CA VAL A 262 -20.51 -39.90 -6.38
C VAL A 262 -19.06 -39.44 -6.46
N ILE A 263 -18.13 -40.27 -6.93
CA ILE A 263 -16.72 -39.89 -7.09
C ILE A 263 -16.59 -38.73 -8.07
N ILE A 264 -17.28 -38.81 -9.23
CA ILE A 264 -17.27 -37.74 -10.22
C ILE A 264 -17.87 -36.46 -9.63
N TYR A 265 -19.01 -36.53 -8.94
CA TYR A 265 -19.61 -35.38 -8.27
C TYR A 265 -18.66 -34.72 -7.28
N VAL A 266 -18.02 -35.48 -6.40
CA VAL A 266 -17.08 -34.94 -5.41
C VAL A 266 -15.87 -34.28 -6.10
N PHE A 267 -15.37 -34.88 -7.18
CA PHE A 267 -14.29 -34.29 -7.98
C PHE A 267 -14.71 -32.99 -8.66
N LEU A 268 -15.88 -32.95 -9.31
CA LEU A 268 -16.43 -31.74 -9.91
C LEU A 268 -16.68 -30.67 -8.84
N LYS A 269 -17.13 -31.07 -7.64
CA LYS A 269 -17.34 -30.17 -6.52
C LYS A 269 -16.04 -29.61 -5.97
N PHE A 270 -14.95 -30.38 -5.98
CA PHE A 270 -13.61 -29.89 -5.66
C PHE A 270 -13.13 -28.85 -6.70
N LEU A 271 -13.37 -29.10 -7.99
CA LEU A 271 -13.03 -28.15 -9.05
C LEU A 271 -13.84 -26.84 -8.96
N GLN A 272 -15.14 -26.94 -8.70
CA GLN A 272 -16.07 -25.81 -8.57
C GLN A 272 -15.92 -25.04 -7.25
N GLY A 273 -15.71 -25.75 -6.14
CA GLY A 273 -15.71 -25.22 -4.77
C GLY A 273 -16.99 -25.55 -3.99
N GLY A 274 -16.90 -25.48 -2.66
CA GLY A 274 -17.89 -26.01 -1.72
C GLY A 274 -19.15 -25.17 -1.50
N GLY A 275 -19.20 -23.93 -1.98
CA GLY A 275 -20.30 -23.00 -1.65
C GLY A 275 -20.22 -22.50 -0.21
N THR A 276 -20.41 -21.18 -0.04
CA THR A 276 -20.28 -20.43 1.23
C THR A 276 -18.88 -20.43 1.87
N GLY A 277 -17.85 -20.10 1.08
CA GLY A 277 -16.56 -19.64 1.61
C GLY A 277 -15.31 -20.35 1.11
N SER A 278 -15.43 -21.48 0.38
CA SER A 278 -14.30 -22.14 -0.28
C SER A 278 -14.35 -21.94 -1.79
N THR A 279 -13.42 -21.15 -2.32
CA THR A 279 -13.19 -21.01 -3.77
C THR A 279 -12.74 -22.36 -4.35
N GLY A 280 -13.27 -22.73 -5.52
CA GLY A 280 -12.89 -23.97 -6.20
C GLY A 280 -11.44 -23.97 -6.66
N PHE A 281 -10.89 -25.16 -6.92
CA PHE A 281 -9.55 -25.31 -7.47
C PHE A 281 -9.35 -24.50 -8.76
N VAL A 282 -10.34 -24.52 -9.66
CA VAL A 282 -10.28 -23.79 -10.94
C VAL A 282 -10.24 -22.28 -10.71
N THR A 283 -11.11 -21.76 -9.84
CA THR A 283 -11.16 -20.33 -9.50
C THR A 283 -9.86 -19.86 -8.83
N ASN A 284 -9.29 -20.68 -7.94
CA ASN A 284 -8.01 -20.40 -7.28
C ASN A 284 -6.85 -20.42 -8.26
N LEU A 285 -6.78 -21.43 -9.14
CA LEU A 285 -5.76 -21.52 -10.17
C LEU A 285 -5.82 -20.32 -11.13
N ARG A 286 -7.02 -19.95 -11.58
CA ARG A 286 -7.25 -18.75 -12.40
C ARG A 286 -6.78 -17.49 -11.66
N THR A 287 -7.17 -17.32 -10.41
CA THR A 287 -6.78 -16.15 -9.61
C THR A 287 -5.27 -16.09 -9.42
N PHE A 288 -4.63 -17.23 -9.12
CA PHE A 288 -3.18 -17.34 -9.00
C PHE A 288 -2.44 -16.93 -10.28
N LEU A 289 -2.90 -17.42 -11.43
CA LEU A 289 -2.35 -17.05 -12.74
C LEU A 289 -2.57 -15.56 -13.04
N TRP A 290 -3.75 -15.03 -12.68
CA TRP A 290 -4.10 -13.63 -12.90
C TRP A 290 -3.24 -12.64 -12.09
N ILE A 291 -2.80 -13.00 -10.88
CA ILE A 291 -1.96 -12.12 -10.05
C ILE A 291 -0.76 -11.60 -10.84
N ARG A 292 -0.09 -12.44 -11.63
CA ARG A 292 1.07 -12.00 -12.45
C ARG A 292 0.68 -10.98 -13.51
N VAL A 293 -0.46 -11.17 -14.17
CA VAL A 293 -0.99 -10.23 -15.17
C VAL A 293 -1.33 -8.90 -14.49
N GLN A 294 -2.02 -8.95 -13.35
CA GLN A 294 -2.38 -7.77 -12.58
C GLN A 294 -1.16 -6.96 -12.12
N GLN A 295 -0.13 -7.63 -11.59
CA GLN A 295 1.11 -6.98 -11.15
C GLN A 295 1.87 -6.35 -12.31
N PHE A 296 1.91 -7.02 -13.47
CA PHE A 296 2.51 -6.45 -14.67
C PHE A 296 1.79 -5.17 -15.12
N THR A 297 0.45 -5.22 -15.21
CA THR A 297 -0.36 -4.05 -15.61
C THR A 297 -0.23 -2.90 -14.61
N SER A 298 -0.29 -3.19 -13.30
CA SER A 298 -0.11 -2.18 -12.24
C SER A 298 1.22 -1.46 -12.40
N ARG A 299 2.33 -2.21 -12.52
CA ARG A 299 3.67 -1.66 -12.69
C ARG A 299 3.77 -0.77 -13.93
N GLN A 300 3.22 -1.19 -15.06
CA GLN A 300 3.29 -0.41 -16.31
C GLN A 300 2.50 0.91 -16.21
N VAL A 301 1.32 0.88 -15.61
CA VAL A 301 0.49 2.08 -15.41
C VAL A 301 1.17 3.04 -14.44
N GLU A 302 1.66 2.53 -13.31
CA GLU A 302 2.32 3.33 -12.27
C GLU A 302 3.62 3.97 -12.78
N LEU A 303 4.47 3.21 -13.48
CA LEU A 303 5.70 3.75 -14.08
C LEU A 303 5.42 4.82 -15.14
N ARG A 304 4.39 4.63 -15.96
CA ARG A 304 4.00 5.61 -16.99
C ARG A 304 3.47 6.90 -16.37
N LEU A 305 2.65 6.78 -15.33
CA LEU A 305 2.15 7.93 -14.56
C LEU A 305 3.29 8.67 -13.87
N PHE A 306 4.16 7.94 -13.18
CA PHE A 306 5.29 8.50 -12.46
C PHE A 306 6.29 9.21 -13.39
N SER A 307 6.60 8.60 -14.54
CA SER A 307 7.43 9.23 -15.58
C SER A 307 6.79 10.53 -16.08
N HIS A 308 5.50 10.51 -16.38
CA HIS A 308 4.80 11.69 -16.88
C HIS A 308 4.75 12.82 -15.83
N LEU A 309 4.56 12.50 -14.55
CA LEU A 309 4.63 13.48 -13.46
C LEU A 309 5.96 14.21 -13.39
N HIS A 310 7.07 13.51 -13.67
CA HIS A 310 8.40 14.13 -13.72
C HIS A 310 8.63 15.02 -14.95
N GLU A 311 7.81 14.89 -16.00
CA GLU A 311 7.85 15.75 -17.19
C GLU A 311 7.01 17.04 -17.03
N LEU A 312 6.10 17.09 -16.06
CA LEU A 312 5.26 18.26 -15.81
C LEU A 312 6.08 19.43 -15.25
N SER A 313 5.63 20.66 -15.54
CA SER A 313 6.37 21.87 -15.19
C SER A 313 6.39 22.15 -13.69
N LEU A 314 7.37 22.93 -13.24
CA LEU A 314 7.47 23.36 -11.84
C LEU A 314 6.23 24.16 -11.40
N ARG A 315 5.63 24.95 -12.31
CA ARG A 315 4.37 25.68 -12.06
C ARG A 315 3.26 24.74 -11.60
N TRP A 316 3.11 23.64 -12.33
CA TRP A 316 2.08 22.64 -12.06
C TRP A 316 2.30 21.97 -10.70
N HIS A 317 3.55 21.63 -10.37
CA HIS A 317 3.91 21.02 -9.07
C HIS A 317 3.69 21.97 -7.89
N LEU A 318 3.97 23.27 -8.05
CA LEU A 318 3.74 24.26 -6.98
C LEU A 318 2.25 24.58 -6.79
N GLY A 319 1.44 24.47 -7.85
CA GLY A 319 0.00 24.71 -7.81
C GLY A 319 -0.83 23.56 -7.24
N ARG A 320 -0.24 22.37 -7.04
CA ARG A 320 -0.94 21.19 -6.54
C ARG A 320 -0.28 20.63 -5.28
N ARG A 321 -1.07 20.03 -4.41
CA ARG A 321 -0.55 19.33 -3.23
C ARG A 321 -0.02 17.97 -3.66
N THR A 322 1.27 17.72 -3.45
CA THR A 322 1.93 16.46 -3.87
C THR A 322 1.20 15.20 -3.37
N GLY A 323 0.67 15.22 -2.14
CA GLY A 323 -0.11 14.11 -1.57
C GLY A 323 -1.44 13.85 -2.30
N GLU A 324 -2.07 14.88 -2.87
CA GLU A 324 -3.28 14.73 -3.68
C GLU A 324 -2.95 14.06 -5.01
N VAL A 325 -1.87 14.51 -5.67
CA VAL A 325 -1.39 13.95 -6.93
C VAL A 325 -1.02 12.46 -6.78
N LEU A 326 -0.24 12.11 -5.74
CA LEU A 326 0.10 10.72 -5.44
C LEU A 326 -1.14 9.86 -5.18
N ARG A 327 -2.13 10.41 -4.46
CA ARG A 327 -3.40 9.71 -4.22
C ARG A 327 -4.18 9.46 -5.51
N ILE A 328 -4.16 10.39 -6.47
CA ILE A 328 -4.76 10.19 -7.80
C ILE A 328 -4.02 9.07 -8.54
N VAL A 329 -2.70 9.01 -8.46
CA VAL A 329 -1.88 7.92 -9.06
C VAL A 329 -2.22 6.57 -8.43
N ASP A 330 -2.18 6.46 -7.09
CA ASP A 330 -2.43 5.21 -6.37
C ASP A 330 -3.85 4.69 -6.62
N ARG A 331 -4.85 5.58 -6.45
CA ARG A 331 -6.25 5.23 -6.68
C ARG A 331 -6.54 4.93 -8.13
N GLY A 332 -5.99 5.71 -9.05
CA GLY A 332 -6.12 5.48 -10.49
C GLY A 332 -5.61 4.10 -10.87
N THR A 333 -4.40 3.75 -10.44
CA THR A 333 -3.75 2.46 -10.73
C THR A 333 -4.54 1.29 -10.14
N SER A 334 -4.93 1.37 -8.86
CA SER A 334 -5.78 0.38 -8.21
C SER A 334 -7.15 0.27 -8.87
N SER A 335 -7.72 1.39 -9.31
CA SER A 335 -9.02 1.44 -9.98
C SER A 335 -9.01 0.76 -11.35
N VAL A 336 -7.95 0.96 -12.14
CA VAL A 336 -7.79 0.28 -13.44
C VAL A 336 -7.75 -1.24 -13.25
N THR A 337 -6.93 -1.73 -12.31
CA THR A 337 -6.81 -3.17 -12.06
C THR A 337 -8.05 -3.78 -11.40
N GLY A 338 -8.69 -3.04 -10.48
CA GLY A 338 -9.90 -3.45 -9.79
C GLY A 338 -11.11 -3.49 -10.71
N LEU A 339 -11.35 -2.43 -11.49
CA LEU A 339 -12.45 -2.35 -12.45
C LEU A 339 -12.36 -3.49 -13.47
N LEU A 340 -11.15 -3.74 -13.96
CA LEU A 340 -10.90 -4.85 -14.86
C LEU A 340 -11.30 -6.20 -14.24
N SER A 341 -10.84 -6.46 -13.02
CA SER A 341 -11.10 -7.72 -12.31
C SER A 341 -12.58 -7.89 -11.99
N TYR A 342 -13.28 -6.81 -11.62
CA TYR A 342 -14.73 -6.86 -11.35
C TYR A 342 -15.56 -7.13 -12.60
N LEU A 343 -15.25 -6.48 -13.73
CA LEU A 343 -15.97 -6.71 -14.97
C LEU A 343 -15.75 -8.12 -15.52
N VAL A 344 -14.48 -8.54 -15.64
CA VAL A 344 -14.12 -9.80 -16.30
C VAL A 344 -14.44 -11.02 -15.45
N PHE A 345 -14.22 -10.98 -14.12
CA PHE A 345 -14.36 -12.17 -13.28
C PHE A 345 -15.64 -12.25 -12.45
N ASN A 346 -16.37 -11.15 -12.30
CA ASN A 346 -17.59 -11.15 -11.50
C ASN A 346 -18.82 -10.83 -12.35
N ILE A 347 -18.87 -9.69 -13.03
CA ILE A 347 -20.10 -9.26 -13.72
C ILE A 347 -20.38 -10.07 -14.99
N ILE A 348 -19.44 -10.11 -15.93
CA ILE A 348 -19.63 -10.86 -17.18
C ILE A 348 -19.95 -12.34 -16.87
N PRO A 349 -19.23 -13.02 -15.96
CA PRO A 349 -19.52 -14.41 -15.65
C PRO A 349 -20.84 -14.62 -14.91
N THR A 350 -21.27 -13.69 -14.05
CA THR A 350 -22.58 -13.77 -13.36
C THR A 350 -23.73 -13.61 -14.35
N LEU A 351 -23.63 -12.64 -15.27
CA LEU A 351 -24.63 -12.47 -16.34
C LEU A 351 -24.68 -13.70 -17.25
N ALA A 352 -23.51 -14.27 -17.59
CA ALA A 352 -23.43 -15.50 -18.35
C ALA A 352 -24.08 -16.69 -17.60
N ASP A 353 -23.81 -16.86 -16.29
CA ASP A 353 -24.43 -17.91 -15.46
C ASP A 353 -25.97 -17.78 -15.45
N ILE A 354 -26.51 -16.56 -15.34
CA ILE A 354 -27.95 -16.29 -15.37
C ILE A 354 -28.53 -16.68 -16.73
N ILE A 355 -27.89 -16.29 -17.84
CA ILE A 355 -28.34 -16.62 -19.20
C ILE A 355 -28.30 -18.14 -19.41
N ILE A 356 -27.20 -18.79 -19.03
CA ILE A 356 -27.04 -20.26 -19.12
C ILE A 356 -28.12 -20.95 -18.29
N GLY A 357 -28.39 -20.49 -17.08
CA GLY A 357 -29.44 -21.03 -16.21
C GLY A 357 -30.83 -20.92 -16.82
N ILE A 358 -31.19 -19.74 -17.35
CA ILE A 358 -32.50 -19.52 -18.02
C ILE A 358 -32.65 -20.46 -19.22
N VAL A 359 -31.62 -20.53 -20.07
CA VAL A 359 -31.59 -21.39 -21.26
C VAL A 359 -31.70 -22.86 -20.87
N TYR A 360 -30.95 -23.29 -19.84
CA TYR A 360 -30.99 -24.65 -19.32
C TYR A 360 -32.38 -25.04 -18.81
N PHE A 361 -32.98 -24.24 -17.91
CA PHE A 361 -34.30 -24.54 -17.36
C PHE A 361 -35.42 -24.48 -18.41
N SER A 362 -35.30 -23.61 -19.41
CA SER A 362 -36.26 -23.53 -20.51
C SER A 362 -36.21 -24.76 -21.43
N MET A 363 -35.02 -25.34 -21.68
CA MET A 363 -34.87 -26.48 -22.60
C MET A 363 -35.09 -27.83 -21.91
N PHE A 364 -34.63 -28.01 -20.67
CA PHE A 364 -34.65 -29.32 -20.00
C PHE A 364 -35.87 -29.56 -19.10
N PHE A 365 -36.56 -28.51 -18.66
CA PHE A 365 -37.77 -28.63 -17.84
C PHE A 365 -39.00 -28.16 -18.61
N ASN A 366 -39.19 -26.83 -18.69
CA ASN A 366 -40.28 -26.16 -19.40
C ASN A 366 -39.96 -24.65 -19.46
N ALA A 367 -40.47 -23.95 -20.48
CA ALA A 367 -40.38 -22.49 -20.61
C ALA A 367 -40.87 -21.74 -19.35
N TRP A 368 -41.86 -22.28 -18.62
CA TRP A 368 -42.33 -21.68 -17.37
C TRP A 368 -41.27 -21.62 -16.27
N PHE A 369 -40.39 -22.63 -16.16
CA PHE A 369 -39.28 -22.60 -15.19
C PHE A 369 -38.26 -21.53 -15.58
N GLY A 370 -37.92 -21.43 -16.87
CA GLY A 370 -37.06 -20.37 -17.39
C GLY A 370 -37.63 -18.96 -17.13
N LEU A 371 -38.95 -18.79 -17.28
CA LEU A 371 -39.63 -17.53 -16.99
C LEU A 371 -39.59 -17.16 -15.50
N ILE A 372 -39.82 -18.12 -14.59
CA ILE A 372 -39.72 -17.89 -13.14
C ILE A 372 -38.31 -17.42 -12.77
N VAL A 373 -37.28 -18.10 -13.28
CA VAL A 373 -35.88 -17.72 -13.04
C VAL A 373 -35.59 -16.33 -13.60
N PHE A 374 -36.02 -16.04 -14.83
CA PHE A 374 -35.85 -14.72 -15.44
C PHE A 374 -36.52 -13.60 -14.63
N LEU A 375 -37.79 -13.78 -14.24
CA LEU A 375 -38.54 -12.80 -13.46
C LEU A 375 -37.90 -12.59 -12.08
N CYS A 376 -37.51 -13.66 -11.38
CA CYS A 376 -36.93 -13.55 -10.06
C CYS A 376 -35.55 -12.87 -10.10
N MET A 377 -34.65 -13.29 -11.00
CA MET A 377 -33.32 -12.71 -11.14
C MET A 377 -33.37 -11.26 -11.66
N GLY A 378 -34.24 -10.98 -12.63
CA GLY A 378 -34.45 -9.64 -13.17
C GLY A 378 -35.00 -8.68 -12.12
N PHE A 379 -36.01 -9.12 -11.37
CA PHE A 379 -36.58 -8.32 -10.27
C PHE A 379 -35.58 -8.11 -9.14
N TYR A 380 -34.83 -9.14 -8.74
CA TYR A 380 -33.75 -9.03 -7.76
C TYR A 380 -32.72 -7.97 -8.17
N LEU A 381 -32.25 -8.01 -9.42
CA LEU A 381 -31.24 -7.09 -9.93
C LEU A 381 -31.76 -5.64 -9.96
N ALA A 382 -32.96 -5.43 -10.49
CA ALA A 382 -33.60 -4.12 -10.56
C ALA A 382 -33.79 -3.51 -9.17
N LEU A 383 -34.33 -4.29 -8.22
CA LEU A 383 -34.53 -3.87 -6.85
C LEU A 383 -33.20 -3.53 -6.16
N THR A 384 -32.19 -4.37 -6.37
CA THR A 384 -30.84 -4.15 -5.80
C THR A 384 -30.25 -2.83 -6.27
N ILE A 385 -30.37 -2.50 -7.56
CA ILE A 385 -29.84 -1.26 -8.13
C ILE A 385 -30.58 -0.05 -7.55
N VAL A 386 -31.91 -0.04 -7.60
CA VAL A 386 -32.75 1.07 -7.13
C VAL A 386 -32.51 1.36 -5.64
N VAL A 387 -32.52 0.32 -4.80
CA VAL A 387 -32.31 0.47 -3.35
C VAL A 387 -30.86 0.88 -3.06
N THR A 388 -29.88 0.36 -3.80
CA THR A 388 -28.46 0.74 -3.64
C THR A 388 -28.25 2.22 -4.00
N GLU A 389 -28.88 2.71 -5.06
CA GLU A 389 -28.81 4.11 -5.45
C GLU A 389 -29.45 5.01 -4.40
N TRP A 390 -30.65 4.67 -3.92
CA TRP A 390 -31.31 5.38 -2.83
C TRP A 390 -30.47 5.40 -1.54
N ARG A 391 -29.84 4.28 -1.15
CA ARG A 391 -29.04 4.20 0.09
C ARG A 391 -27.73 4.97 0.01
N THR A 392 -27.24 5.25 -1.20
CA THR A 392 -25.97 5.93 -1.42
C THR A 392 -25.93 7.30 -0.74
N LYS A 393 -27.07 7.99 -0.61
CA LYS A 393 -27.17 9.26 0.14
C LYS A 393 -26.79 9.13 1.63
N PHE A 394 -27.22 8.06 2.30
CA PHE A 394 -26.91 7.83 3.72
C PHE A 394 -25.43 7.52 3.91
N ARG A 395 -24.86 6.73 2.98
CA ARG A 395 -23.43 6.41 3.01
C ARG A 395 -22.57 7.63 2.73
N ARG A 396 -22.98 8.52 1.82
CA ARG A 396 -22.30 9.81 1.56
C ARG A 396 -22.32 10.70 2.78
N ALA A 397 -23.49 10.89 3.41
CA ALA A 397 -23.62 11.68 4.64
C ALA A 397 -22.72 11.12 5.77
N MET A 398 -22.73 9.80 5.96
CA MET A 398 -21.87 9.11 6.93
C MET A 398 -20.38 9.35 6.64
N ASN A 399 -19.92 9.16 5.40
CA ASN A 399 -18.52 9.36 5.01
C ASN A 399 -18.06 10.82 5.18
N MET A 400 -18.91 11.80 4.87
CA MET A 400 -18.58 13.23 5.09
C MET A 400 -18.39 13.52 6.58
N GLN A 401 -19.27 13.00 7.42
CA GLN A 401 -19.17 13.17 8.87
C GLN A 401 -17.98 12.42 9.46
N GLU A 402 -17.67 11.21 8.96
CA GLU A 402 -16.47 10.45 9.33
C GLU A 402 -15.20 11.27 9.07
N ASN A 403 -15.11 11.88 7.89
CA ASN A 403 -13.98 12.73 7.51
C ASN A 403 -13.89 13.97 8.41
N ALA A 404 -15.01 14.62 8.71
CA ALA A 404 -15.04 15.78 9.61
C ALA A 404 -14.62 15.42 11.03
N THR A 405 -15.09 14.29 11.57
CA THR A 405 -14.72 13.78 12.90
C THR A 405 -13.24 13.44 12.96
N ARG A 406 -12.71 12.72 11.95
CA ARG A 406 -11.26 12.42 11.87
C ARG A 406 -10.41 13.67 11.72
N ALA A 407 -10.84 14.64 10.91
CA ALA A 407 -10.10 15.88 10.72
C ALA A 407 -9.91 16.63 12.05
N ARG A 408 -10.95 16.69 12.89
CA ARG A 408 -10.88 17.29 14.24
C ARG A 408 -9.90 16.56 15.15
N ALA A 409 -9.93 15.22 15.17
CA ALA A 409 -8.98 14.45 15.97
C ALA A 409 -7.52 14.74 15.56
N VAL A 410 -7.24 14.78 14.26
CA VAL A 410 -5.89 15.06 13.79
C VAL A 410 -5.47 16.50 14.09
N ASP A 411 -6.36 17.48 13.92
CA ASP A 411 -6.08 18.88 14.25
C ASP A 411 -5.73 19.07 15.74
N SER A 412 -6.45 18.41 16.63
CA SER A 412 -6.14 18.39 18.07
C SER A 412 -4.77 17.76 18.38
N LEU A 413 -4.41 16.67 17.69
CA LEU A 413 -3.13 15.98 17.89
C LEU A 413 -1.93 16.71 17.25
N LEU A 414 -2.12 17.40 16.13
CA LEU A 414 -1.08 18.24 15.51
C LEU A 414 -0.74 19.43 16.41
N ASN A 415 -1.77 20.00 17.04
CA ASN A 415 -1.64 21.11 17.98
C ASN A 415 -1.56 20.62 19.42
N PHE A 416 -0.94 19.46 19.66
CA PHE A 416 -0.85 18.84 20.99
C PHE A 416 -0.23 19.78 22.02
N GLU A 417 0.83 20.51 21.65
CA GLU A 417 1.49 21.49 22.52
C GLU A 417 0.52 22.61 22.91
N THR A 418 -0.24 23.15 21.96
CA THR A 418 -1.26 24.17 22.20
C THR A 418 -2.35 23.64 23.15
N VAL A 419 -2.88 22.45 22.89
CA VAL A 419 -3.90 21.84 23.77
C VAL A 419 -3.37 21.71 25.20
N LYS A 420 -2.08 21.35 25.36
CA LYS A 420 -1.41 21.25 26.66
C LYS A 420 -1.12 22.61 27.29
N TYR A 421 -0.70 23.62 26.52
CA TYR A 421 -0.43 24.96 27.04
C TYR A 421 -1.67 25.62 27.64
N TYR A 422 -2.85 25.31 27.10
CA TYR A 422 -4.12 25.88 27.55
C TYR A 422 -4.95 24.95 28.45
N ASN A 423 -4.44 23.77 28.84
CA ASN A 423 -5.16 22.75 29.62
C ASN A 423 -6.56 22.42 29.03
N ALA A 424 -6.65 22.35 27.70
CA ALA A 424 -7.92 22.21 26.96
C ALA A 424 -8.28 20.74 26.66
N GLU A 425 -7.67 19.76 27.31
CA GLU A 425 -7.84 18.34 26.98
C GLU A 425 -9.29 17.88 27.12
N SER A 426 -9.93 18.19 28.25
CA SER A 426 -11.33 17.82 28.50
C SER A 426 -12.29 18.46 27.50
N TYR A 427 -12.00 19.69 27.08
CA TYR A 427 -12.79 20.40 26.08
C TYR A 427 -12.69 19.72 24.70
N GLU A 428 -11.48 19.38 24.25
CA GLU A 428 -11.28 18.69 22.97
C GLU A 428 -11.87 17.27 22.99
N VAL A 429 -11.81 16.56 24.14
CA VAL A 429 -12.47 15.25 24.30
C VAL A 429 -13.99 15.36 24.14
N GLU A 430 -14.64 16.33 24.77
CA GLU A 430 -16.10 16.49 24.66
C GLU A 430 -16.51 16.96 23.25
N ARG A 431 -15.75 17.88 22.66
CA ARG A 431 -15.95 18.31 21.27
C ARG A 431 -15.81 17.15 20.27
N TYR A 432 -14.88 16.23 20.53
CA TYR A 432 -14.72 15.01 19.74
C TYR A 432 -15.86 14.01 19.98
N ARG A 433 -16.32 13.85 21.22
CA ARG A 433 -17.48 13.03 21.59
C ARG A 433 -18.74 13.45 20.84
N GLU A 434 -19.05 14.74 20.78
CA GLU A 434 -20.19 15.26 20.01
C GLU A 434 -20.08 14.92 18.52
N ALA A 435 -18.87 15.00 17.95
CA ALA A 435 -18.63 14.65 16.56
C ALA A 435 -18.83 13.15 16.31
N ILE A 436 -18.43 12.29 17.27
CA ILE A 436 -18.69 10.85 17.23
C ILE A 436 -20.19 10.55 17.29
N ILE A 437 -20.95 11.16 18.21
CA ILE A 437 -22.40 10.90 18.33
C ILE A 437 -23.12 11.25 17.02
N LYS A 438 -22.77 12.39 16.39
CA LYS A 438 -23.30 12.78 15.08
C LYS A 438 -22.95 11.74 14.01
N TYR A 439 -21.71 11.27 13.97
CA TYR A 439 -21.27 10.20 13.06
C TYR A 439 -22.06 8.89 13.28
N GLN A 440 -22.18 8.43 14.53
CA GLN A 440 -22.89 7.20 14.90
C GLN A 440 -24.35 7.21 14.43
N SER A 441 -25.03 8.35 14.52
CA SER A 441 -26.42 8.48 14.04
C SER A 441 -26.56 8.23 12.53
N LEU A 442 -25.57 8.66 11.73
CA LEU A 442 -25.53 8.47 10.29
C LEU A 442 -25.05 7.06 9.91
N GLU A 443 -24.11 6.52 10.68
CA GLU A 443 -23.64 5.15 10.56
C GLU A 443 -24.78 4.15 10.80
N TRP A 444 -25.61 4.37 11.83
CA TRP A 444 -26.79 3.55 12.08
C TRP A 444 -27.76 3.57 10.89
N LYS A 445 -28.07 4.74 10.32
CA LYS A 445 -28.94 4.85 9.12
C LYS A 445 -28.35 4.11 7.92
N SER A 446 -27.04 4.23 7.71
CA SER A 446 -26.32 3.53 6.64
C SER A 446 -26.40 2.01 6.82
N ASN A 447 -26.17 1.50 8.03
CA ASN A 447 -26.23 0.07 8.33
C ASN A 447 -27.66 -0.47 8.29
N ALA A 448 -28.64 0.22 8.88
CA ALA A 448 -30.05 -0.13 8.79
C ALA A 448 -30.53 -0.22 7.33
N SER A 449 -30.11 0.72 6.47
CA SER A 449 -30.45 0.66 5.03
C SER A 449 -29.87 -0.57 4.32
N LEU A 450 -28.70 -1.07 4.74
CA LEU A 450 -28.10 -2.30 4.22
C LEU A 450 -28.86 -3.54 4.71
N VAL A 451 -29.24 -3.57 5.98
CA VAL A 451 -30.07 -4.65 6.52
C VAL A 451 -31.40 -4.72 5.78
N LEU A 452 -32.06 -3.58 5.54
CA LEU A 452 -33.31 -3.53 4.77
C LEU A 452 -33.13 -4.10 3.36
N LEU A 453 -32.07 -3.71 2.64
CA LEU A 453 -31.73 -4.26 1.32
C LEU A 453 -31.61 -5.80 1.37
N ASN A 454 -30.83 -6.33 2.31
CA ASN A 454 -30.62 -7.77 2.45
C ASN A 454 -31.93 -8.50 2.75
N GLN A 455 -32.81 -7.94 3.58
CA GLN A 455 -34.10 -8.54 3.88
C GLN A 455 -35.04 -8.55 2.68
N THR A 456 -35.10 -7.46 1.92
CA THR A 456 -35.90 -7.41 0.70
C THR A 456 -35.38 -8.40 -0.35
N GLN A 457 -34.06 -8.52 -0.50
CA GLN A 457 -33.42 -9.51 -1.37
C GLN A 457 -33.74 -10.95 -0.94
N ASN A 458 -33.65 -11.27 0.35
CA ASN A 458 -34.02 -12.58 0.87
C ASN A 458 -35.50 -12.90 0.64
N LEU A 459 -36.39 -11.92 0.76
CA LEU A 459 -37.81 -12.10 0.47
C LEU A 459 -38.04 -12.46 -1.01
N VAL A 460 -37.37 -11.77 -1.94
CA VAL A 460 -37.45 -12.08 -3.38
C VAL A 460 -36.95 -13.49 -3.68
N ILE A 461 -35.80 -13.86 -3.10
CA ILE A 461 -35.22 -15.21 -3.23
C ILE A 461 -36.18 -16.26 -2.68
N GLY A 462 -36.75 -16.02 -1.50
CA GLY A 462 -37.70 -16.91 -0.84
C GLY A 462 -38.96 -17.13 -1.66
N LEU A 463 -39.54 -16.07 -2.23
CA LEU A 463 -40.71 -16.15 -3.10
C LEU A 463 -40.40 -16.89 -4.42
N GLY A 464 -39.25 -16.62 -5.04
CA GLY A 464 -38.82 -17.32 -6.25
C GLY A 464 -38.59 -18.82 -6.01
N LEU A 465 -37.92 -19.15 -4.91
CA LEU A 465 -37.71 -20.54 -4.49
C LEU A 465 -39.03 -21.23 -4.16
N LEU A 466 -39.96 -20.57 -3.46
CA LEU A 466 -41.28 -21.10 -3.15
C LEU A 466 -42.07 -21.41 -4.44
N ALA A 467 -42.20 -20.44 -5.33
CA ALA A 467 -42.98 -20.59 -6.56
C ALA A 467 -42.43 -21.72 -7.45
N GLY A 468 -41.11 -21.74 -7.66
CA GLY A 468 -40.49 -22.76 -8.49
C GLY A 468 -40.45 -24.15 -7.82
N SER A 469 -40.26 -24.22 -6.50
CA SER A 469 -40.30 -25.50 -5.78
C SER A 469 -41.70 -26.11 -5.77
N LEU A 470 -42.76 -25.29 -5.61
CA LEU A 470 -44.14 -25.75 -5.71
C LEU A 470 -44.47 -26.26 -7.11
N LEU A 471 -44.06 -25.54 -8.15
CA LEU A 471 -44.23 -25.98 -9.54
C LEU A 471 -43.47 -27.28 -9.81
N CYS A 472 -42.23 -27.39 -9.35
CA CYS A 472 -41.43 -28.60 -9.49
C CYS A 472 -42.06 -29.79 -8.73
N ALA A 473 -42.55 -29.56 -7.50
CA ALA A 473 -43.23 -30.58 -6.72
C ALA A 473 -44.49 -31.09 -7.42
N TYR A 474 -45.29 -30.19 -7.99
CA TYR A 474 -46.47 -30.54 -8.80
C TYR A 474 -46.09 -31.46 -9.97
N PHE A 475 -45.08 -31.10 -10.77
CA PHE A 475 -44.63 -31.92 -11.89
C PHE A 475 -44.02 -33.26 -11.47
N VAL A 476 -43.42 -33.35 -10.28
CA VAL A 476 -42.97 -34.61 -9.69
C VAL A 476 -44.16 -35.48 -9.28
N THR A 477 -45.22 -34.90 -8.70
CA THR A 477 -46.45 -35.64 -8.37
C THR A 477 -47.20 -36.13 -9.60
N GLU A 478 -47.15 -35.38 -10.72
CA GLU A 478 -47.67 -35.82 -12.02
C GLU A 478 -46.74 -36.81 -12.76
N GLN A 479 -45.63 -37.23 -12.15
CA GLN A 479 -44.62 -38.12 -12.74
C GLN A 479 -43.98 -37.62 -14.06
N LYS A 480 -44.03 -36.31 -14.32
CA LYS A 480 -43.34 -35.69 -15.47
C LYS A 480 -41.87 -35.37 -15.17
N LEU A 481 -41.51 -35.25 -13.89
CA LEU A 481 -40.15 -35.00 -13.38
C LEU A 481 -39.80 -36.00 -12.27
N GLN A 482 -38.50 -36.23 -12.02
CA GLN A 482 -38.01 -37.13 -10.98
C GLN A 482 -37.69 -36.37 -9.68
N VAL A 483 -37.54 -37.10 -8.56
CA VAL A 483 -37.22 -36.51 -7.24
C VAL A 483 -35.89 -35.76 -7.27
N GLY A 484 -34.91 -36.20 -8.05
CA GLY A 484 -33.63 -35.50 -8.20
C GLY A 484 -33.77 -34.15 -8.93
N ASP A 485 -34.75 -33.98 -9.82
CA ASP A 485 -34.96 -32.71 -10.54
C ASP A 485 -35.37 -31.58 -9.59
N PHE A 486 -36.10 -31.92 -8.52
CA PHE A 486 -36.43 -30.99 -7.43
C PHE A 486 -35.16 -30.51 -6.70
N VAL A 487 -34.24 -31.42 -6.43
CA VAL A 487 -32.96 -31.10 -5.77
C VAL A 487 -32.07 -30.26 -6.68
N LEU A 488 -32.03 -30.55 -7.99
CA LEU A 488 -31.33 -29.72 -8.97
C LEU A 488 -31.88 -28.31 -8.99
N PHE A 489 -33.20 -28.15 -9.06
CA PHE A 489 -33.84 -26.84 -9.08
C PHE A 489 -33.43 -26.01 -7.86
N GLY A 490 -33.58 -26.56 -6.65
CA GLY A 490 -33.24 -25.87 -5.41
C GLY A 490 -31.75 -25.50 -5.32
N THR A 491 -30.86 -26.44 -5.62
CA THR A 491 -29.41 -26.20 -5.54
C THR A 491 -28.89 -25.23 -6.59
N TYR A 492 -29.37 -25.33 -7.83
CA TYR A 492 -28.91 -24.48 -8.91
C TYR A 492 -29.44 -23.05 -8.76
N ILE A 493 -30.69 -22.86 -8.32
CA ILE A 493 -31.22 -21.52 -8.02
C ILE A 493 -30.41 -20.81 -6.93
N ILE A 494 -30.09 -21.50 -5.82
CA ILE A 494 -29.27 -20.91 -4.75
C ILE A 494 -27.89 -20.52 -5.28
N GLN A 495 -27.29 -21.34 -6.14
CA GLN A 495 -26.01 -21.06 -6.76
C GLN A 495 -26.04 -19.80 -7.65
N LEU A 496 -27.12 -19.58 -8.40
CA LEU A 496 -27.30 -18.36 -9.21
C LEU A 496 -27.45 -17.10 -8.35
N TYR A 497 -28.02 -17.21 -7.14
CA TYR A 497 -28.18 -16.07 -6.22
C TYR A 497 -26.91 -15.66 -5.46
N MET A 498 -26.02 -16.59 -5.13
CA MET A 498 -24.82 -16.28 -4.34
C MET A 498 -24.00 -15.09 -4.90
N PRO A 499 -23.65 -15.01 -6.20
CA PRO A 499 -22.89 -13.89 -6.73
C PRO A 499 -23.70 -12.58 -6.77
N LEU A 500 -25.02 -12.67 -6.86
CA LEU A 500 -25.91 -11.50 -6.92
C LEU A 500 -25.92 -10.68 -5.61
N ASN A 501 -25.69 -11.32 -4.45
CA ASN A 501 -25.55 -10.62 -3.17
C ASN A 501 -24.42 -9.58 -3.17
N TRP A 502 -23.36 -9.83 -3.93
CA TRP A 502 -22.22 -8.92 -4.05
C TRP A 502 -22.40 -7.88 -5.16
N PHE A 503 -23.42 -8.02 -6.01
CA PHE A 503 -23.64 -7.15 -7.17
C PHE A 503 -23.81 -5.68 -6.79
N GLY A 504 -24.58 -5.38 -5.74
CA GLY A 504 -24.75 -4.00 -5.25
C GLY A 504 -23.42 -3.36 -4.81
N THR A 505 -22.49 -4.16 -4.28
CA THR A 505 -21.13 -3.72 -3.94
C THR A 505 -20.30 -3.50 -5.20
N TYR A 506 -20.32 -4.42 -6.16
CA TYR A 506 -19.61 -4.27 -7.44
C TYR A 506 -20.08 -3.05 -8.23
N TYR A 507 -21.39 -2.82 -8.30
CA TYR A 507 -21.96 -1.64 -8.96
C TYR A 507 -21.32 -0.34 -8.45
N ARG A 508 -21.25 -0.20 -7.12
CA ARG A 508 -20.64 0.98 -6.49
C ARG A 508 -19.14 1.05 -6.69
N MET A 509 -18.42 -0.08 -6.56
CA MET A 509 -16.98 -0.13 -6.79
C MET A 509 -16.64 0.28 -8.22
N ILE A 510 -17.45 -0.11 -9.20
CA ILE A 510 -17.29 0.28 -10.60
C ILE A 510 -17.47 1.78 -10.76
N GLN A 511 -18.49 2.38 -10.14
CA GLN A 511 -18.68 3.84 -10.17
C GLN A 511 -17.47 4.58 -9.60
N THR A 512 -16.99 4.17 -8.42
CA THR A 512 -15.80 4.80 -7.79
C THR A 512 -14.55 4.61 -8.65
N ASN A 513 -14.29 3.39 -9.12
CA ASN A 513 -13.13 3.11 -9.95
C ASN A 513 -13.17 3.86 -11.29
N PHE A 514 -14.34 4.09 -11.86
CA PHE A 514 -14.46 4.91 -13.07
C PHE A 514 -14.07 6.36 -12.83
N ILE A 515 -14.49 6.96 -11.70
CA ILE A 515 -14.15 8.35 -11.34
C ILE A 515 -12.65 8.48 -11.07
N ASP A 516 -12.10 7.60 -10.23
CA ASP A 516 -10.67 7.62 -9.87
C ASP A 516 -9.78 7.39 -11.11
N MET A 517 -10.21 6.52 -12.03
CA MET A 517 -9.55 6.31 -13.32
C MET A 517 -9.67 7.53 -14.25
N GLU A 518 -10.80 8.23 -14.26
CA GLU A 518 -10.98 9.45 -15.06
C GLU A 518 -10.05 10.56 -14.60
N ASN A 519 -9.94 10.79 -13.29
CA ASN A 519 -8.98 11.74 -12.71
C ASN A 519 -7.52 11.39 -13.08
N MET A 520 -7.18 10.10 -13.04
CA MET A 520 -5.86 9.61 -13.47
C MET A 520 -5.62 9.83 -14.97
N PHE A 521 -6.61 9.62 -15.82
CA PHE A 521 -6.47 9.90 -17.25
C PHE A 521 -6.40 11.39 -17.56
N ASP A 522 -7.09 12.22 -16.79
CA ASP A 522 -6.99 13.68 -16.93
C ASP A 522 -5.61 14.17 -16.49
N LEU A 523 -5.01 13.56 -15.46
CA LEU A 523 -3.61 13.76 -15.11
C LEU A 523 -2.65 13.39 -16.26
N LEU A 524 -2.89 12.28 -16.96
CA LEU A 524 -2.09 11.88 -18.15
C LEU A 524 -2.30 12.76 -19.38
N LYS A 525 -3.38 13.55 -19.43
CA LYS A 525 -3.66 14.49 -20.53
C LYS A 525 -3.06 15.87 -20.28
N GLU A 526 -2.58 16.13 -19.06
CA GLU A 526 -1.96 17.39 -18.71
C GLU A 526 -0.78 17.65 -19.67
N LYS A 527 -0.75 18.86 -20.22
CA LYS A 527 0.29 19.22 -21.20
C LYS A 527 1.55 19.63 -20.45
N THR A 528 2.69 19.09 -20.83
CA THR A 528 3.98 19.59 -20.34
C THR A 528 4.23 20.96 -20.98
N GLU A 529 4.37 22.01 -20.17
CA GLU A 529 4.55 23.39 -20.64
C GLU A 529 5.91 23.57 -21.35
N VAL A 530 6.99 23.03 -20.76
CA VAL A 530 8.35 23.11 -21.29
C VAL A 530 8.68 21.80 -22.00
N LYS A 531 8.73 21.82 -23.34
CA LYS A 531 9.10 20.67 -24.17
C LYS A 531 10.36 20.95 -24.97
N ASP A 532 11.18 19.92 -25.13
CA ASP A 532 12.27 19.94 -26.10
C ASP A 532 11.67 20.00 -27.51
N LEU A 533 12.18 20.91 -28.34
CA LEU A 533 11.75 21.04 -29.73
C LEU A 533 12.12 19.76 -30.52
N PRO A 534 11.30 19.33 -31.49
CA PRO A 534 11.64 18.18 -32.32
C PRO A 534 12.94 18.46 -33.10
N GLY A 535 13.99 17.69 -32.82
CA GLY A 535 15.33 17.89 -33.41
C GLY A 535 16.31 18.71 -32.56
N ALA A 536 15.94 19.08 -31.33
CA ALA A 536 16.85 19.74 -30.39
C ALA A 536 18.13 18.89 -30.15
N GLY A 537 19.30 19.50 -30.33
CA GLY A 537 20.59 18.86 -30.11
C GLY A 537 21.07 18.95 -28.65
N PRO A 538 22.17 18.27 -28.29
CA PRO A 538 22.84 18.52 -27.03
C PRO A 538 23.52 19.91 -27.05
N LEU A 539 23.51 20.60 -25.91
CA LEU A 539 24.24 21.86 -25.74
C LEU A 539 25.74 21.65 -25.97
N ARG A 540 26.34 22.42 -26.89
CA ARG A 540 27.79 22.40 -27.13
C ARG A 540 28.48 23.43 -26.24
N PHE A 541 28.90 23.01 -25.06
CA PHE A 541 29.62 23.88 -24.13
C PHE A 541 31.04 24.17 -24.63
N GLN A 542 31.46 25.43 -24.62
CA GLN A 542 32.81 25.86 -25.03
C GLN A 542 33.51 26.67 -23.94
N ARG A 543 32.88 27.75 -23.49
CA ARG A 543 33.49 28.72 -22.55
C ARG A 543 32.55 29.06 -21.39
N GLY A 544 31.25 28.86 -21.53
CA GLY A 544 30.26 29.19 -20.51
C GLY A 544 29.90 30.68 -20.45
N GLN A 545 29.86 31.36 -21.59
CA GLN A 545 29.29 32.70 -21.70
C GLN A 545 27.76 32.63 -21.64
N ILE A 546 27.13 33.43 -20.79
CA ILE A 546 25.66 33.46 -20.61
C ILE A 546 25.14 34.83 -21.04
N GLU A 547 24.13 34.85 -21.89
CA GLU A 547 23.51 36.08 -22.42
C GLU A 547 22.01 36.07 -22.20
N PHE A 548 21.50 37.14 -21.60
CA PHE A 548 20.08 37.46 -21.54
C PHE A 548 19.87 38.66 -22.46
N GLU A 549 19.00 38.52 -23.47
CA GLU A 549 18.64 39.58 -24.41
C GLU A 549 17.14 39.86 -24.33
N ASN A 550 16.78 41.06 -23.85
CA ASN A 550 15.42 41.58 -23.78
C ASN A 550 14.42 40.57 -23.18
N VAL A 551 14.78 39.94 -22.07
CA VAL A 551 13.98 38.86 -21.50
C VAL A 551 12.77 39.40 -20.76
N HIS A 552 11.58 38.98 -21.18
CA HIS A 552 10.31 39.20 -20.46
C HIS A 552 9.77 37.87 -19.94
N PHE A 553 9.25 37.89 -18.70
CA PHE A 553 8.66 36.71 -18.10
C PHE A 553 7.58 37.04 -17.07
N SER A 554 6.52 36.23 -17.06
CA SER A 554 5.41 36.31 -16.11
C SER A 554 5.00 34.91 -15.60
N TYR A 555 4.88 34.76 -14.27
CA TYR A 555 4.33 33.53 -13.67
C TYR A 555 2.82 33.36 -13.90
N THR A 556 2.11 34.46 -14.03
CA THR A 556 0.67 34.49 -14.29
C THR A 556 0.40 35.64 -15.25
N ASP A 557 -0.56 35.45 -16.15
CA ASP A 557 -0.96 36.49 -17.09
C ASP A 557 -1.35 37.77 -16.34
N GLY A 558 -0.81 38.91 -16.77
CA GLY A 558 -1.10 40.22 -16.20
C GLY A 558 -0.10 40.77 -15.16
N ARG A 559 0.88 39.98 -14.70
CA ARG A 559 1.98 40.49 -13.85
C ARG A 559 3.35 40.04 -14.34
N GLU A 560 4.05 40.93 -15.01
CA GLU A 560 5.44 40.70 -15.43
C GLU A 560 6.37 40.70 -14.20
N THR A 561 7.11 39.61 -14.05
CA THR A 561 8.12 39.45 -12.98
C THR A 561 9.49 39.94 -13.43
N LEU A 562 9.83 39.74 -14.71
CA LEU A 562 11.01 40.30 -15.34
C LEU A 562 10.58 41.10 -16.58
N GLN A 563 11.12 42.31 -16.71
CA GLN A 563 10.76 43.27 -17.75
C GLN A 563 12.06 43.75 -18.41
N ASP A 564 12.24 43.43 -19.70
CA ASP A 564 13.38 43.88 -20.50
C ASP A 564 14.75 43.67 -19.82
N VAL A 565 14.97 42.46 -19.28
CA VAL A 565 16.21 42.14 -18.58
C VAL A 565 17.28 41.71 -19.58
N SER A 566 18.34 42.51 -19.70
CA SER A 566 19.48 42.25 -20.61
C SER A 566 20.83 42.33 -19.89
N PHE A 567 21.62 41.26 -19.95
CA PHE A 567 22.99 41.23 -19.41
C PHE A 567 23.80 40.05 -19.97
N THR A 568 25.12 40.17 -19.84
CA THR A 568 26.08 39.12 -20.25
C THR A 568 26.98 38.76 -19.09
N VAL A 569 27.23 37.47 -18.90
CA VAL A 569 28.21 36.91 -17.96
C VAL A 569 29.33 36.28 -18.76
N MET A 570 30.55 36.76 -18.55
CA MET A 570 31.74 36.26 -19.23
C MET A 570 32.19 34.92 -18.63
N PRO A 571 32.90 34.08 -19.41
CA PRO A 571 33.52 32.86 -18.93
C PRO A 571 34.33 33.05 -17.64
N GLY A 572 34.05 32.25 -16.61
CA GLY A 572 34.75 32.30 -15.33
C GLY A 572 34.43 33.52 -14.45
N GLN A 573 33.53 34.39 -14.90
CA GLN A 573 33.09 35.57 -14.15
C GLN A 573 32.07 35.18 -13.07
N THR A 574 32.14 35.86 -11.92
CA THR A 574 31.10 35.81 -10.89
C THR A 574 30.16 37.01 -11.01
N LEU A 575 28.91 36.75 -11.39
CA LEU A 575 27.83 37.73 -11.41
C LEU A 575 26.99 37.62 -10.14
N ALA A 576 26.77 38.74 -9.45
CA ALA A 576 25.87 38.82 -8.31
C ALA A 576 24.55 39.51 -8.67
N LEU A 577 23.42 38.95 -8.25
CA LEU A 577 22.08 39.51 -8.36
C LEU A 577 21.60 39.91 -6.96
N VAL A 578 21.33 41.19 -6.77
CA VAL A 578 20.87 41.77 -5.49
C VAL A 578 19.63 42.65 -5.71
N GLY A 579 18.90 42.94 -4.64
CA GLY A 579 17.68 43.74 -4.71
C GLY A 579 16.64 43.28 -3.68
N PRO A 580 15.52 44.00 -3.55
CA PRO A 580 14.48 43.68 -2.58
C PRO A 580 13.85 42.30 -2.80
N SER A 581 13.21 41.77 -1.76
CA SER A 581 12.46 40.52 -1.82
C SER A 581 11.35 40.61 -2.88
N GLY A 582 11.23 39.58 -3.71
CA GLY A 582 10.26 39.57 -4.81
C GLY A 582 10.68 40.32 -6.09
N ALA A 583 11.87 40.92 -6.16
CA ALA A 583 12.34 41.64 -7.35
C ALA A 583 12.59 40.75 -8.60
N GLY A 584 12.51 39.42 -8.48
CA GLY A 584 12.69 38.49 -9.61
C GLY A 584 14.07 37.81 -9.69
N LYS A 585 14.94 37.95 -8.68
CA LYS A 585 16.30 37.38 -8.65
C LYS A 585 16.35 35.87 -8.90
N SER A 586 15.64 35.07 -8.08
CA SER A 586 15.59 33.61 -8.26
C SER A 586 14.84 33.18 -9.52
N THR A 587 14.02 34.05 -10.11
CA THR A 587 13.37 33.80 -11.42
C THR A 587 14.42 33.74 -12.54
N VAL A 588 15.47 34.57 -12.49
CA VAL A 588 16.58 34.51 -13.45
C VAL A 588 17.25 33.14 -13.43
N LEU A 589 17.54 32.60 -12.23
CA LEU A 589 18.12 31.26 -12.09
C LEU A 589 17.19 30.17 -12.63
N ARG A 590 15.89 30.27 -12.34
CA ARG A 590 14.86 29.31 -12.81
C ARG A 590 14.71 29.32 -14.33
N LEU A 591 14.82 30.48 -14.97
CA LEU A 591 14.79 30.61 -16.44
C LEU A 591 16.07 30.07 -17.09
N LEU A 592 17.24 30.35 -16.51
CA LEU A 592 18.51 29.78 -16.99
C LEU A 592 18.54 28.24 -16.89
N PHE A 593 17.96 27.69 -15.82
CA PHE A 593 17.79 26.23 -15.67
C PHE A 593 16.61 25.66 -16.50
N ARG A 594 15.90 26.54 -17.23
CA ARG A 594 14.74 26.26 -18.05
C ARG A 594 13.66 25.47 -17.30
N PHE A 595 13.32 25.90 -16.10
CA PHE A 595 12.11 25.45 -15.40
C PHE A 595 10.83 26.07 -15.98
N TYR A 596 10.99 27.22 -16.64
CA TYR A 596 9.96 27.93 -17.36
C TYR A 596 10.55 28.40 -18.70
N ASP A 597 9.71 28.47 -19.73
CA ASP A 597 10.07 29.18 -20.97
C ASP A 597 9.74 30.68 -20.82
N ILE A 598 10.46 31.52 -21.56
CA ILE A 598 10.31 32.98 -21.55
C ILE A 598 9.11 33.42 -22.38
N SER A 599 8.55 34.60 -22.08
CA SER A 599 7.45 35.19 -22.86
C SER A 599 7.96 35.87 -24.14
N SER A 600 9.08 36.59 -24.03
CA SER A 600 9.79 37.19 -25.17
C SER A 600 11.27 37.41 -24.82
N GLY A 601 12.08 37.69 -25.84
CA GLY A 601 13.55 37.80 -25.73
C GLY A 601 14.24 36.48 -26.05
N CYS A 602 15.50 36.34 -25.64
CA CYS A 602 16.21 35.06 -25.68
C CYS A 602 17.26 34.92 -24.58
N ILE A 603 17.55 33.67 -24.21
CA ILE A 603 18.62 33.31 -23.27
C ILE A 603 19.58 32.40 -24.02
N ARG A 604 20.86 32.77 -24.11
CA ARG A 604 21.88 32.00 -24.82
C ARG A 604 23.01 31.55 -23.89
N ILE A 605 23.55 30.38 -24.17
CA ILE A 605 24.80 29.88 -23.59
C ILE A 605 25.77 29.59 -24.75
N ASP A 606 26.94 30.24 -24.74
CA ASP A 606 27.92 30.17 -25.83
C ASP A 606 27.29 30.39 -27.22
N GLY A 607 26.37 31.37 -27.31
CA GLY A 607 25.64 31.72 -28.54
C GLY A 607 24.49 30.77 -28.93
N GLN A 608 24.26 29.69 -28.19
CA GLN A 608 23.13 28.77 -28.43
C GLN A 608 21.93 29.13 -27.55
N ASP A 609 20.75 29.30 -28.15
CA ASP A 609 19.51 29.51 -27.41
C ASP A 609 19.14 28.26 -26.59
N VAL A 610 18.90 28.46 -25.29
CA VAL A 610 18.52 27.39 -24.35
C VAL A 610 17.19 26.71 -24.74
N SER A 611 16.33 27.38 -25.52
CA SER A 611 15.08 26.82 -26.05
C SER A 611 15.31 25.74 -27.12
N GLN A 612 16.43 25.81 -27.85
CA GLN A 612 16.76 24.97 -29.01
C GLN A 612 17.59 23.72 -28.67
N VAL A 613 18.02 23.58 -27.41
CA VAL A 613 18.80 22.43 -26.92
C VAL A 613 17.96 21.52 -26.03
N THR A 614 18.39 20.27 -25.88
CA THR A 614 17.71 19.32 -24.98
C THR A 614 17.88 19.72 -23.51
N GLN A 615 16.80 19.68 -22.73
CA GLN A 615 16.82 20.03 -21.30
C GLN A 615 17.82 19.20 -20.50
N ALA A 616 17.95 17.90 -20.81
CA ALA A 616 18.88 17.01 -20.13
C ALA A 616 20.33 17.46 -20.29
N SER A 617 20.71 17.86 -21.51
CA SER A 617 22.07 18.37 -21.80
C SER A 617 22.31 19.75 -21.19
N LEU A 618 21.32 20.64 -21.19
CA LEU A 618 21.44 21.95 -20.56
C LEU A 618 21.67 21.80 -19.04
N ARG A 619 20.83 21.00 -18.38
CA ARG A 619 20.86 20.83 -16.92
C ARG A 619 22.05 20.00 -16.45
N SER A 620 22.72 19.23 -17.30
CA SER A 620 23.94 18.51 -16.91
C SER A 620 25.11 19.46 -16.66
N HIS A 621 25.21 20.56 -17.43
CA HIS A 621 26.28 21.56 -17.31
C HIS A 621 26.04 22.58 -16.19
N ILE A 622 24.82 22.63 -15.61
CA ILE A 622 24.45 23.60 -14.57
C ILE A 622 24.30 22.92 -13.21
N GLY A 623 25.02 23.40 -12.20
CA GLY A 623 24.81 23.01 -10.80
C GLY A 623 24.12 24.11 -10.02
N VAL A 624 23.25 23.72 -9.09
CA VAL A 624 22.47 24.65 -8.28
C VAL A 624 22.65 24.31 -6.82
N VAL A 625 23.03 25.31 -6.01
CA VAL A 625 22.95 25.25 -4.55
C VAL A 625 21.70 26.04 -4.15
N PRO A 626 20.59 25.36 -3.80
CA PRO A 626 19.34 26.03 -3.47
C PRO A 626 19.38 26.66 -2.08
N GLN A 627 18.46 27.60 -1.83
CA GLN A 627 18.22 28.21 -0.53
C GLN A 627 17.84 27.15 0.51
N ASP A 628 16.76 26.42 0.25
CA ASP A 628 16.28 25.34 1.11
C ASP A 628 16.74 23.99 0.59
N THR A 629 17.68 23.38 1.31
CA THR A 629 18.15 22.03 0.97
C THR A 629 17.24 20.97 1.58
N VAL A 630 16.54 20.23 0.71
CA VAL A 630 15.78 19.05 1.09
C VAL A 630 16.65 17.79 0.99
N LEU A 631 16.52 16.92 2.00
CA LEU A 631 17.16 15.61 2.04
C LEU A 631 16.11 14.53 1.78
N PHE A 632 16.48 13.54 0.98
CA PHE A 632 15.69 12.34 0.83
C PHE A 632 15.77 11.51 2.11
N ASN A 633 14.69 10.78 2.42
CA ASN A 633 14.66 9.79 3.50
C ASN A 633 15.54 8.58 3.12
N ASP A 634 16.85 8.74 3.24
CA ASP A 634 17.89 7.80 2.83
C ASP A 634 19.21 8.12 3.57
N THR A 635 20.28 7.39 3.31
CA THR A 635 21.60 7.63 3.91
C THR A 635 22.22 8.95 3.46
N ILE A 636 23.13 9.51 4.26
CA ILE A 636 23.91 10.69 3.87
C ILE A 636 24.71 10.41 2.59
N ALA A 637 25.30 9.22 2.46
CA ALA A 637 26.03 8.82 1.25
C ALA A 637 25.17 8.91 0.00
N ASN A 638 23.95 8.35 0.03
CA ASN A 638 23.03 8.40 -1.11
C ASN A 638 22.54 9.81 -1.41
N ASN A 639 22.30 10.61 -0.36
CA ASN A 639 21.96 12.02 -0.51
C ASN A 639 23.07 12.81 -1.21
N ILE A 640 24.36 12.58 -0.90
CA ILE A 640 25.48 13.22 -1.62
C ILE A 640 25.61 12.65 -3.04
N ARG A 641 25.51 11.31 -3.20
CA ARG A 641 25.57 10.62 -4.50
C ARG A 641 24.47 11.07 -5.46
N TYR A 642 23.38 11.64 -4.97
CA TYR A 642 22.34 12.24 -5.81
C TYR A 642 22.86 13.30 -6.79
N GLY A 643 24.01 13.96 -6.49
CA GLY A 643 24.67 14.86 -7.44
C GLY A 643 25.16 14.17 -8.71
N ARG A 644 25.61 12.91 -8.62
CA ARG A 644 26.01 12.06 -9.74
C ARG A 644 25.87 10.59 -9.34
N ILE A 645 24.76 9.97 -9.77
CA ILE A 645 24.35 8.63 -9.32
C ILE A 645 25.36 7.50 -9.63
N THR A 646 26.23 7.72 -10.61
CA THR A 646 27.28 6.77 -11.02
C THR A 646 28.54 6.85 -10.15
N ALA A 647 28.60 7.79 -9.19
CA ALA A 647 29.80 8.05 -8.41
C ALA A 647 30.06 6.99 -7.32
N GLY A 648 31.32 6.61 -7.18
CA GLY A 648 31.79 5.66 -6.16
C GLY A 648 31.80 6.23 -4.74
N ASN A 649 32.00 5.37 -3.74
CA ASN A 649 32.08 5.80 -2.34
C ASN A 649 33.23 6.79 -2.07
N ASP A 650 34.37 6.62 -2.75
CA ASP A 650 35.54 7.47 -2.55
C ASP A 650 35.33 8.87 -3.11
N GLU A 651 34.65 8.99 -4.26
CA GLU A 651 34.26 10.28 -4.83
C GLU A 651 33.25 10.99 -3.92
N VAL A 652 32.31 10.26 -3.33
CA VAL A 652 31.35 10.80 -2.34
C VAL A 652 32.09 11.33 -1.10
N LYS A 653 33.10 10.60 -0.59
CA LYS A 653 33.92 11.05 0.53
C LYS A 653 34.73 12.30 0.17
N ALA A 654 35.38 12.30 -1.00
CA ALA A 654 36.15 13.45 -1.49
C ALA A 654 35.27 14.70 -1.63
N ALA A 655 34.04 14.56 -2.15
CA ALA A 655 33.08 15.65 -2.25
C ALA A 655 32.65 16.17 -0.87
N ALA A 656 32.43 15.28 0.10
CA ALA A 656 32.09 15.65 1.47
C ALA A 656 33.24 16.37 2.19
N GLN A 657 34.48 15.96 1.95
CA GLN A 657 35.68 16.64 2.46
C GLN A 657 35.83 18.03 1.86
N ALA A 658 35.65 18.16 0.54
CA ALA A 658 35.70 19.44 -0.15
C ALA A 658 34.60 20.42 0.32
N ALA A 659 33.43 19.89 0.71
CA ALA A 659 32.34 20.66 1.30
C ALA A 659 32.46 20.89 2.82
N GLY A 660 33.49 20.35 3.47
CA GLY A 660 33.74 20.53 4.91
C GLY A 660 32.69 19.86 5.82
N ILE A 661 32.06 18.76 5.40
CA ILE A 661 31.09 18.01 6.21
C ILE A 661 31.57 16.59 6.57
N HIS A 662 32.69 16.14 6.02
CA HIS A 662 33.24 14.81 6.28
C HIS A 662 33.37 14.49 7.77
N ASP A 663 34.00 15.39 8.54
CA ASP A 663 34.29 15.15 9.96
C ASP A 663 32.99 15.02 10.78
N THR A 664 31.99 15.85 10.48
CA THR A 664 30.65 15.77 11.07
C THR A 664 29.99 14.44 10.75
N ILE A 665 30.09 13.97 9.50
CA ILE A 665 29.53 12.67 9.10
C ILE A 665 30.23 11.55 9.84
N THR A 666 31.56 11.57 9.94
CA THR A 666 32.33 10.53 10.66
C THR A 666 32.10 10.53 12.17
N ALA A 667 31.64 11.65 12.74
CA ALA A 667 31.26 11.72 14.15
C ALA A 667 29.90 11.06 14.44
N PHE A 668 29.06 10.83 13.43
CA PHE A 668 27.81 10.09 13.62
C PHE A 668 28.07 8.59 13.84
N PRO A 669 27.27 7.90 14.68
CA PRO A 669 27.47 6.48 14.97
C PRO A 669 27.50 5.57 13.73
N GLU A 670 26.70 5.89 12.72
CA GLU A 670 26.60 5.13 11.45
C GLU A 670 27.41 5.77 10.32
N GLY A 671 28.18 6.83 10.60
CA GLY A 671 28.99 7.53 9.61
C GLY A 671 28.17 7.96 8.38
N TYR A 672 28.62 7.54 7.21
CA TYR A 672 27.98 7.80 5.91
C TYR A 672 26.65 7.06 5.69
N ASP A 673 26.40 5.98 6.44
CA ASP A 673 25.18 5.18 6.36
C ASP A 673 24.06 5.73 7.26
N THR A 674 24.35 6.80 8.02
CA THR A 674 23.38 7.50 8.86
C THR A 674 22.15 7.90 8.05
N GLN A 675 20.98 7.45 8.49
CA GLN A 675 19.68 7.78 7.88
C GLN A 675 19.29 9.23 8.16
N VAL A 676 19.07 10.03 7.13
CA VAL A 676 18.61 11.43 7.22
C VAL A 676 17.29 11.63 6.49
N GLY A 677 16.64 12.78 6.69
CA GLY A 677 15.36 13.13 6.07
C GLY A 677 14.34 13.61 7.11
N GLU A 678 13.06 13.58 6.77
CA GLU A 678 11.97 13.95 7.69
C GLU A 678 11.82 12.96 8.86
N ARG A 679 12.14 11.67 8.62
CA ARG A 679 12.01 10.58 9.61
C ARG A 679 13.35 10.10 10.18
N GLY A 680 14.47 10.61 9.66
CA GLY A 680 15.83 10.25 10.10
C GLY A 680 16.44 11.27 11.07
N LEU A 681 17.76 11.23 11.22
CA LEU A 681 18.50 12.26 11.94
C LEU A 681 18.27 13.63 11.30
N LYS A 682 17.85 14.61 12.10
CA LYS A 682 17.70 15.99 11.65
C LYS A 682 19.05 16.68 11.64
N LEU A 683 19.63 16.84 10.45
CA LEU A 683 20.77 17.74 10.25
C LEU A 683 20.33 19.21 10.50
N SER A 684 21.23 20.00 11.08
CA SER A 684 21.09 21.46 11.18
C SER A 684 21.01 22.11 9.80
N GLY A 685 20.54 23.36 9.73
CA GLY A 685 20.46 24.12 8.48
C GLY A 685 21.80 24.17 7.72
N GLY A 686 22.89 24.47 8.42
CA GLY A 686 24.23 24.53 7.83
C GLY A 686 24.79 23.18 7.38
N GLU A 687 24.49 22.10 8.10
CA GLU A 687 24.86 20.76 7.65
C GLU A 687 24.09 20.36 6.39
N LYS A 688 22.78 20.63 6.32
CA LYS A 688 21.98 20.40 5.09
C LYS A 688 22.58 21.16 3.91
N GLN A 689 22.95 22.42 4.12
CA GLN A 689 23.56 23.24 3.07
C GLN A 689 24.91 22.69 2.60
N ARG A 690 25.77 22.23 3.52
CA ARG A 690 27.03 21.55 3.17
C ARG A 690 26.79 20.25 2.39
N VAL A 691 25.71 19.50 2.67
CA VAL A 691 25.31 18.36 1.82
C VAL A 691 24.93 18.82 0.40
N ALA A 692 24.19 19.92 0.23
CA ALA A 692 23.91 20.47 -1.11
C ALA A 692 25.17 20.93 -1.85
N ILE A 693 26.12 21.53 -1.15
CA ILE A 693 27.42 21.89 -1.71
C ILE A 693 28.17 20.63 -2.16
N ALA A 694 28.20 19.59 -1.32
CA ALA A 694 28.81 18.30 -1.68
C ALA A 694 28.15 17.67 -2.92
N ARG A 695 26.81 17.73 -3.06
CA ARG A 695 26.09 17.30 -4.27
C ARG A 695 26.57 18.05 -5.51
N THR A 696 26.75 19.37 -5.38
CA THR A 696 27.19 20.24 -6.49
C THR A 696 28.65 19.99 -6.86
N ILE A 697 29.53 19.79 -5.88
CA ILE A 697 30.93 19.39 -6.11
C ILE A 697 30.99 18.06 -6.85
N LEU A 698 30.22 17.07 -6.41
CA LEU A 698 30.21 15.74 -7.01
C LEU A 698 29.64 15.72 -8.43
N LYS A 699 28.67 16.60 -8.71
CA LYS A 699 28.13 16.83 -10.05
C LYS A 699 29.16 17.43 -11.00
N ALA A 700 30.11 18.23 -10.48
CA ALA A 700 31.15 18.92 -11.22
C ALA A 700 30.62 19.71 -12.44
N PRO A 701 29.68 20.65 -12.23
CA PRO A 701 29.09 21.46 -13.32
C PRO A 701 30.07 22.50 -13.87
N ASP A 702 29.81 22.99 -15.08
CA ASP A 702 30.58 24.08 -15.70
C ASP A 702 30.03 25.47 -15.33
N ILE A 703 28.72 25.55 -15.08
CA ILE A 703 28.01 26.76 -14.62
C ILE A 703 27.48 26.50 -13.21
N VAL A 704 27.74 27.42 -12.28
CA VAL A 704 27.31 27.32 -10.88
C VAL A 704 26.29 28.41 -10.55
N LEU A 705 25.13 28.00 -10.05
CA LEU A 705 24.07 28.89 -9.58
C LEU A 705 23.94 28.77 -8.06
N LEU A 706 24.08 29.88 -7.35
CA LEU A 706 23.91 29.95 -5.90
C LEU A 706 22.65 30.77 -5.60
N ASP A 707 21.63 30.15 -4.99
CA ASP A 707 20.38 30.82 -4.61
C ASP A 707 20.37 31.00 -3.08
N GLU A 708 20.75 32.18 -2.60
CA GLU A 708 20.78 32.53 -1.17
C GLU A 708 21.49 31.50 -0.26
N ALA A 709 22.63 30.98 -0.72
CA ALA A 709 23.33 29.86 -0.10
C ALA A 709 23.92 30.09 1.32
N THR A 710 23.68 31.25 1.94
CA THR A 710 24.14 31.55 3.31
C THR A 710 23.06 32.17 4.23
N SER A 711 21.81 32.29 3.78
CA SER A 711 20.78 33.07 4.51
C SER A 711 20.39 32.45 5.86
N ALA A 712 20.42 31.12 5.98
CA ALA A 712 19.96 30.37 7.16
C ALA A 712 21.06 30.06 8.20
N LEU A 713 22.21 30.74 8.16
CA LEU A 713 23.41 30.35 8.91
C LEU A 713 23.82 31.37 9.99
N ASP A 714 24.29 30.82 11.11
CA ASP A 714 25.05 31.52 12.14
C ASP A 714 26.41 31.99 11.59
N THR A 715 26.89 33.14 12.05
CA THR A 715 28.08 33.86 11.52
C THR A 715 29.37 33.01 11.51
N HIS A 716 29.52 32.06 12.45
CA HIS A 716 30.68 31.16 12.49
C HIS A 716 30.64 30.09 11.39
N ASN A 717 29.45 29.56 11.08
CA ASN A 717 29.25 28.57 10.02
C ASN A 717 29.31 29.22 8.62
N GLU A 718 28.96 30.50 8.50
CA GLU A 718 28.95 31.24 7.24
C GLU A 718 30.33 31.29 6.57
N ARG A 719 31.41 31.59 7.31
CA ARG A 719 32.76 31.68 6.73
C ARG A 719 33.24 30.34 6.15
N ALA A 720 32.99 29.24 6.86
CA ALA A 720 33.37 27.90 6.40
C ALA A 720 32.61 27.49 5.14
N ILE A 721 31.33 27.87 5.06
CA ILE A 721 30.49 27.63 3.88
C ILE A 721 30.92 28.51 2.70
N GLN A 722 31.22 29.79 2.92
CA GLN A 722 31.79 30.67 1.90
C GLN A 722 33.10 30.13 1.33
N ALA A 723 34.01 29.64 2.19
CA ALA A 723 35.26 29.02 1.74
C ALA A 723 35.02 27.78 0.87
N SER A 724 34.01 26.97 1.20
CA SER A 724 33.62 25.81 0.39
C SER A 724 33.01 26.23 -0.95
N LEU A 725 32.11 27.23 -0.94
CA LEU A 725 31.50 27.80 -2.14
C LEU A 725 32.54 28.42 -3.08
N ALA A 726 33.53 29.14 -2.55
CA ALA A 726 34.63 29.71 -3.33
C ALA A 726 35.40 28.62 -4.10
N LYS A 727 35.64 27.45 -3.48
CA LYS A 727 36.26 26.30 -4.16
C LYS A 727 35.37 25.74 -5.27
N VAL A 728 34.05 25.71 -5.08
CA VAL A 728 33.10 25.24 -6.11
C VAL A 728 33.04 26.20 -7.29
N CYS A 729 33.17 27.50 -7.05
CA CYS A 729 33.05 28.55 -8.06
C CYS A 729 34.37 28.86 -8.80
N ALA A 730 35.51 28.38 -8.28
CA ALA A 730 36.81 28.63 -8.89
C ALA A 730 36.87 28.16 -10.34
N ASN A 731 37.28 29.06 -11.25
CA ASN A 731 37.37 28.83 -12.69
C ASN A 731 36.06 28.42 -13.37
N ARG A 732 34.91 28.81 -12.81
CA ARG A 732 33.57 28.51 -13.37
C ARG A 732 32.73 29.76 -13.48
N THR A 733 31.90 29.82 -14.51
CA THR A 733 30.91 30.89 -14.64
C THR A 733 29.89 30.75 -13.53
N THR A 734 29.78 31.79 -12.68
CA THR A 734 29.01 31.72 -11.45
C THR A 734 27.98 32.83 -11.40
N ILE A 735 26.73 32.49 -11.09
CA ILE A 735 25.66 33.46 -10.80
C ILE A 735 25.20 33.26 -9.36
N VAL A 736 25.30 34.32 -8.57
CA VAL A 736 24.96 34.33 -7.14
C VAL A 736 23.78 35.25 -6.90
N VAL A 737 22.68 34.72 -6.38
CA VAL A 737 21.60 35.50 -5.79
C VAL A 737 21.89 35.64 -4.31
N ALA A 738 22.03 36.88 -3.84
CA ALA A 738 22.35 37.15 -2.45
C ALA A 738 21.30 38.04 -1.77
N HIS A 739 20.90 37.62 -0.57
CA HIS A 739 20.22 38.50 0.38
C HIS A 739 21.23 39.26 1.25
N ARG A 740 22.33 38.61 1.66
CA ARG A 740 23.42 39.25 2.43
C ARG A 740 24.44 39.86 1.48
N LEU A 741 24.58 41.18 1.48
CA LEU A 741 25.47 41.88 0.55
C LEU A 741 26.96 41.57 0.81
N SER A 742 27.31 41.16 2.03
CA SER A 742 28.66 40.70 2.40
C SER A 742 29.16 39.54 1.53
N THR A 743 28.25 38.72 0.99
CA THR A 743 28.58 37.55 0.15
C THR A 743 28.93 37.93 -1.30
N VAL A 744 28.60 39.15 -1.74
CA VAL A 744 28.78 39.60 -3.13
C VAL A 744 29.83 40.69 -3.28
N VAL A 745 30.54 41.03 -2.20
CA VAL A 745 31.61 42.05 -2.21
C VAL A 745 32.71 41.69 -3.21
N SER A 746 33.05 40.40 -3.30
CA SER A 746 34.08 39.88 -4.21
C SER A 746 33.56 39.53 -5.61
N ALA A 747 32.31 39.84 -5.95
CA ALA A 747 31.77 39.56 -7.28
C ALA A 747 32.37 40.50 -8.34
N ASP A 748 32.69 39.95 -9.51
CA ASP A 748 33.25 40.73 -10.63
C ASP A 748 32.28 41.80 -11.13
N GLN A 749 30.98 41.50 -11.04
CA GLN A 749 29.90 42.38 -11.43
C GLN A 749 28.66 42.12 -10.55
N ILE A 750 28.03 43.19 -10.09
CA ILE A 750 26.79 43.19 -9.33
C ILE A 750 25.70 43.85 -10.18
N LEU A 751 24.53 43.21 -10.27
CA LEU A 751 23.31 43.74 -10.84
C LEU A 751 22.28 43.93 -9.74
N VAL A 752 21.78 45.16 -9.62
CA VAL A 752 20.65 45.47 -8.73
C VAL A 752 19.37 45.35 -9.54
N ILE A 753 18.50 44.42 -9.15
CA ILE A 753 17.19 44.23 -9.75
C ILE A 753 16.14 44.84 -8.83
N LYS A 754 15.31 45.73 -9.37
CA LYS A 754 14.16 46.33 -8.67
C LYS A 754 12.97 46.34 -9.63
N ASP A 755 11.79 45.95 -9.13
CA ASP A 755 10.55 45.88 -9.92
C ASP A 755 10.68 45.12 -11.25
N GLY A 756 11.49 44.05 -11.25
CA GLY A 756 11.72 43.21 -12.43
C GLY A 756 12.67 43.78 -13.48
N ARG A 757 13.33 44.93 -13.22
CA ARG A 757 14.28 45.59 -14.12
C ARG A 757 15.66 45.72 -13.49
N ILE A 758 16.71 45.76 -14.31
CA ILE A 758 18.06 46.08 -13.83
C ILE A 758 18.14 47.61 -13.66
N VAL A 759 18.33 48.07 -12.42
CA VAL A 759 18.43 49.50 -12.11
C VAL A 759 19.87 49.98 -11.97
N GLU A 760 20.78 49.11 -11.53
CA GLU A 760 22.20 49.44 -11.37
C GLU A 760 23.09 48.27 -11.79
N ARG A 761 24.28 48.62 -12.29
CA ARG A 761 25.33 47.69 -12.72
C ARG A 761 26.69 48.25 -12.34
N GLY A 762 27.52 47.44 -11.68
CA GLY A 762 28.88 47.81 -11.33
C GLY A 762 29.56 46.84 -10.36
N ARG A 763 30.78 47.15 -9.94
CA ARG A 763 31.45 46.49 -8.80
C ARG A 763 31.03 47.13 -7.48
N HIS A 764 31.27 46.44 -6.37
CA HIS A 764 30.94 46.89 -5.02
C HIS A 764 31.36 48.35 -4.75
N GLU A 765 32.65 48.66 -4.94
CA GLU A 765 33.20 50.01 -4.70
C GLU A 765 32.54 51.08 -5.58
N ALA A 766 32.33 50.75 -6.87
CA ALA A 766 31.70 51.67 -7.81
C ALA A 766 30.23 51.95 -7.45
N LEU A 767 29.47 50.93 -7.03
CA LEU A 767 28.08 51.09 -6.63
C LEU A 767 27.93 51.86 -5.31
N LEU A 768 28.83 51.63 -4.35
CA LEU A 768 28.87 52.42 -3.11
C LEU A 768 29.17 53.89 -3.38
N SER A 769 30.15 54.19 -4.23
CA SER A 769 30.52 55.57 -4.57
C SER A 769 29.41 56.35 -5.26
N ARG A 770 28.49 55.66 -5.96
CA ARG A 770 27.35 56.26 -6.65
C ARG A 770 26.21 56.65 -5.71
N GLY A 771 26.17 56.13 -4.48
CA GLY A 771 25.11 56.44 -3.51
C GLY A 771 23.70 56.08 -3.97
N GLY A 772 23.56 54.99 -4.75
CA GLY A 772 22.28 54.51 -5.27
C GLY A 772 21.61 53.46 -4.38
N VAL A 773 20.68 52.70 -4.95
CA VAL A 773 19.89 51.64 -4.29
C VAL A 773 20.79 50.59 -3.63
N TYR A 774 21.93 50.26 -4.25
CA TYR A 774 22.90 49.35 -3.64
C TYR A 774 23.48 49.90 -2.33
N ALA A 775 23.83 51.19 -2.30
CA ALA A 775 24.43 51.84 -1.13
C ALA A 775 23.42 51.94 0.03
N ASP A 776 22.15 52.22 -0.28
CA ASP A 776 21.07 52.24 0.70
C ASP A 776 20.88 50.87 1.35
N MET A 777 20.79 49.80 0.54
CA MET A 777 20.68 48.43 1.05
C MET A 777 21.90 48.04 1.91
N TRP A 778 23.10 48.50 1.53
CA TRP A 778 24.33 48.25 2.28
C TRP A 778 24.32 48.93 3.64
N GLN A 779 23.89 50.19 3.71
CA GLN A 779 23.77 50.92 4.98
C GLN A 779 22.73 50.28 5.90
N LEU A 780 21.55 49.91 5.37
CA LEU A 780 20.51 49.21 6.13
C LEU A 780 21.04 47.92 6.77
N GLN A 781 21.78 47.10 6.00
CA GLN A 781 22.38 45.87 6.53
C GLN A 781 23.46 46.11 7.58
N GLN A 782 24.25 47.19 7.49
CA GLN A 782 25.21 47.55 8.54
C GLN A 782 24.55 47.98 9.84
N GLN A 783 23.37 48.59 9.76
CA GLN A 783 22.60 49.03 10.94
C GLN A 783 21.81 47.89 11.59
N GLY A 784 21.89 46.66 11.06
CA GLY A 784 21.14 45.51 11.57
C GLY A 784 19.63 45.60 11.32
N GLN A 785 19.18 46.50 10.45
CA GLN A 785 17.79 46.62 10.03
C GLN A 785 17.59 45.85 8.72
N GLU A 786 16.57 44.99 8.68
CA GLU A 786 16.14 44.38 7.42
C GLU A 786 15.63 45.47 6.47
N VAL A 787 15.92 45.31 5.18
CA VAL A 787 15.45 46.24 4.13
C VAL A 787 13.92 46.32 4.21
N PRO A 788 13.31 47.53 4.25
CA PRO A 788 11.87 47.67 4.42
C PRO A 788 11.09 46.85 3.39
N GLU A 789 10.19 45.98 3.86
CA GLU A 789 9.25 45.28 3.00
C GLU A 789 8.25 46.29 2.42
N ASP A 790 8.30 46.54 1.11
CA ASP A 790 7.19 47.22 0.44
C ASP A 790 5.94 46.34 0.59
N THR A 791 4.94 46.91 1.27
CA THR A 791 3.69 46.27 1.69
C THR A 791 2.99 45.60 0.51
N LYS A 792 2.94 44.26 0.49
CA LYS A 792 2.10 43.53 -0.46
C LYS A 792 0.64 43.97 -0.31
N PRO A 793 -0.11 44.21 -1.40
CA PRO A 793 -1.57 44.16 -1.34
C PRO A 793 -1.95 42.74 -0.92
N GLN A 794 -2.74 42.61 0.15
CA GLN A 794 -3.29 41.34 0.62
C GLN A 794 -4.08 40.66 -0.51
N THR A 795 -3.47 39.69 -1.19
CA THR A 795 -4.22 38.68 -1.95
C THR A 795 -4.90 37.77 -0.95
N LYS A 796 -6.23 37.94 -0.81
CA LYS A 796 -7.11 37.00 -0.11
C LYS A 796 -6.88 35.59 -0.67
N ALA A 797 -6.59 34.66 0.22
CA ALA A 797 -6.59 33.22 -0.02
C ALA A 797 -8.00 32.69 -0.33
#